data_AF-S0ECD2-F1
#
_entry.id   AF-S0ECD2-F1
#
_cell.length_a   1.000
_cell.length_b   1.000
_cell.length_c   1.000
_cell.angle_alpha   90.00
_cell.angle_beta   90.00
_cell.angle_gamma   90.00
#
_symmetry.space_group_name_H-M   'P 1'
#
loop_
_entity.id
_entity.type
_entity.pdbx_description
1 polymer ?
#
loop_
_entity_poly.entity_id
_entity_poly.type
_entity_poly.pdbx_seq_one_letter_code
_entity_poly.pdbx_strand_id
1 'polypeptide(L)'
;MDGKIVNDGQERKLYAYSPVQHQQSFPEPVVSPQPSLGQFPPQAVSPESIARETFPHQSLWIDPQSPNLRDTPDYDRAHDSHRGLMGHVPIHDTYSKVPDVHVVNRPTAGALPESGPLMLRIMKSRWSMIACLVIGVAGAVGHHFLYMHLDGQEAKHQQWWMRLGQLISFIANANFILAAVMAHQQVAWRAVGQKGFSIHAVDALFGATHNIIELFNREAWIKSWFVMFLALYMWLSPLVVILSSASLYVVPGERIEDTLCPSIRTLNFSNEAKESFQTPKKAEGEVMNGRSLSGYNWTAPDGNLAEGAAEDDDIFEYYNVPSSALDRIAAGVFSSGQTTQKANISLEICGDGWDCSTTVHFVGPGYKCEELANGVGSKMKSFGDAEAPFNLSQLVPASNFTYFANTDLGEYMRPQMDNVSIGGIPSEVDGPPFPKHLGVFRTEPSIWIGYAAVDDHTKAHAMDSEADGWNDDYTPIIFACDHWEVNYTVTFNFTSGFQKYNITDRDYKRKIIDTTWSSWTNESTDGTADGNVAEPEKNYVSPRNDYARYRRIAAYHSLGLRLREKLFGNVKVQGSVVADGAITTTNLLDRHESLAVHDFQQQVRRVYEDLIISLLSDPQLLVVAWAADPSKLSGTGIGGEDTKYQCERRRKANFFDYGWPVLVAVYSVSFVVASIGVYYGIDAMSSDGNNAQRVMTFSAIAGATKKVPVDEVEKRDTKIRCFPTDERPGERTYEFRAELEG
;
A
#
# COMPACT_ATOMS: atom_id res chain seq x y z
N MET A 1 -78.34 7.08 -63.05
CA MET A 1 -78.80 5.68 -63.07
C MET A 1 -78.35 5.04 -61.79
N ASP A 2 -79.32 4.98 -60.90
CA ASP A 2 -79.67 3.92 -59.95
C ASP A 2 -78.71 3.48 -58.84
N GLY A 3 -79.22 3.59 -57.61
CA GLY A 3 -78.80 2.73 -56.50
C GLY A 3 -78.88 3.28 -55.06
N LYS A 4 -79.95 3.99 -54.66
CA LYS A 4 -80.28 4.25 -53.23
C LYS A 4 -80.69 2.97 -52.51
N ILE A 5 -80.36 2.81 -51.21
CA ILE A 5 -81.23 2.37 -50.08
C ILE A 5 -80.65 2.97 -48.76
N VAL A 6 -81.23 4.04 -48.16
CA VAL A 6 -82.18 4.13 -46.99
C VAL A 6 -81.53 3.70 -45.65
N ASN A 7 -81.23 4.54 -44.65
CA ASN A 7 -81.98 5.53 -43.82
C ASN A 7 -82.61 4.91 -42.54
N ASP A 8 -82.26 5.53 -41.39
CA ASP A 8 -83.01 5.75 -40.13
C ASP A 8 -82.00 5.68 -38.95
N GLY A 9 -82.00 6.56 -37.96
CA GLY A 9 -82.93 7.61 -37.60
C GLY A 9 -82.88 7.82 -36.09
N GLN A 10 -82.68 9.08 -35.69
CA GLN A 10 -83.37 9.76 -34.60
C GLN A 10 -82.69 9.99 -33.23
N GLU A 11 -82.82 11.27 -32.85
CA GLU A 11 -82.31 12.03 -31.72
C GLU A 11 -83.05 11.83 -30.38
N ARG A 12 -82.28 12.14 -29.31
CA ARG A 12 -82.61 12.84 -28.04
C ARG A 12 -83.61 12.24 -27.04
N LYS A 13 -83.15 12.12 -25.78
CA LYS A 13 -83.65 12.89 -24.61
C LYS A 13 -82.74 12.79 -23.36
N LEU A 14 -82.50 13.94 -22.72
CA LEU A 14 -81.97 14.17 -21.35
C LEU A 14 -82.90 13.53 -20.28
N TYR A 15 -82.45 13.08 -19.09
CA TYR A 15 -82.00 13.86 -17.92
C TYR A 15 -81.37 13.00 -16.77
N ALA A 16 -80.36 13.59 -16.09
CA ALA A 16 -80.03 13.66 -14.63
C ALA A 16 -79.31 12.53 -13.80
N TYR A 17 -78.09 12.90 -13.29
CA TYR A 17 -77.37 12.63 -11.99
C TYR A 17 -77.20 11.18 -11.45
N SER A 18 -76.09 10.67 -10.88
CA SER A 18 -74.66 10.96 -10.57
C SER A 18 -74.09 9.69 -9.85
N PRO A 19 -72.85 9.60 -9.29
CA PRO A 19 -71.50 9.63 -9.85
C PRO A 19 -70.69 8.33 -9.56
N VAL A 20 -69.76 7.90 -10.43
CA VAL A 20 -68.70 6.91 -10.06
C VAL A 20 -67.39 7.26 -10.78
N GLN A 21 -66.31 7.19 -10.00
CA GLN A 21 -64.91 7.54 -10.26
C GLN A 21 -64.33 6.96 -11.55
N HIS A 22 -63.60 7.78 -12.32
CA HIS A 22 -62.70 7.32 -13.37
C HIS A 22 -61.26 7.80 -13.09
N GLN A 23 -60.37 6.80 -12.97
CA GLN A 23 -58.91 6.92 -13.14
C GLN A 23 -58.60 7.60 -14.48
N GLN A 24 -57.82 8.68 -14.44
CA GLN A 24 -57.19 9.25 -15.63
C GLN A 24 -55.83 8.58 -15.85
N SER A 25 -55.74 7.85 -16.94
CA SER A 25 -54.52 7.34 -17.57
C SER A 25 -53.81 8.49 -18.30
N PHE A 26 -52.52 8.70 -18.03
CA PHE A 26 -51.65 9.57 -18.83
C PHE A 26 -51.13 8.81 -20.07
N PRO A 27 -50.92 9.47 -21.23
CA PRO A 27 -50.42 8.83 -22.44
C PRO A 27 -48.89 8.62 -22.40
N GLU A 28 -48.43 7.49 -22.95
CA GLU A 28 -47.03 7.10 -23.11
C GLU A 28 -46.21 8.08 -23.96
N PRO A 29 -44.91 8.31 -23.65
CA PRO A 29 -44.02 9.09 -24.49
C PRO A 29 -43.58 8.32 -25.74
N VAL A 30 -43.79 8.94 -26.90
CA VAL A 30 -43.35 8.45 -28.22
C VAL A 30 -41.82 8.53 -28.33
N VAL A 31 -41.16 7.38 -28.32
CA VAL A 31 -39.73 7.23 -28.64
C VAL A 31 -39.55 7.24 -30.16
N SER A 32 -38.76 8.16 -30.69
CA SER A 32 -38.30 8.10 -32.09
C SER A 32 -37.10 7.14 -32.26
N PRO A 33 -36.93 6.48 -33.41
CA PRO A 33 -36.09 5.29 -33.55
C PRO A 33 -34.61 5.63 -33.83
N GLN A 34 -33.70 4.93 -33.15
CA GLN A 34 -32.28 4.86 -33.54
C GLN A 34 -32.06 3.89 -34.72
N PRO A 35 -31.07 4.14 -35.61
CA PRO A 35 -30.78 3.26 -36.75
C PRO A 35 -30.06 1.97 -36.32
N SER A 36 -30.50 0.85 -36.93
CA SER A 36 -30.05 -0.52 -36.70
C SER A 36 -28.60 -0.78 -37.12
N LEU A 37 -27.78 -1.31 -36.21
CA LEU A 37 -26.51 -1.99 -36.50
C LEU A 37 -26.76 -3.49 -36.73
N GLY A 38 -26.28 -4.00 -37.86
CA GLY A 38 -26.48 -5.38 -38.32
C GLY A 38 -25.77 -6.44 -37.48
N GLN A 39 -26.44 -7.58 -37.35
CA GLN A 39 -25.99 -8.80 -36.66
C GLN A 39 -24.93 -9.57 -37.46
N PHE A 40 -23.89 -10.05 -36.78
CA PHE A 40 -23.12 -11.25 -37.17
C PHE A 40 -22.97 -12.18 -35.96
N PRO A 41 -23.08 -13.52 -36.12
CA PRO A 41 -23.12 -14.46 -35.00
C PRO A 41 -21.72 -14.85 -34.48
N PRO A 42 -21.59 -15.32 -33.23
CA PRO A 42 -20.29 -15.67 -32.64
C PRO A 42 -19.90 -17.10 -33.01
N GLN A 43 -18.75 -17.26 -33.67
CA GLN A 43 -18.04 -18.54 -33.76
C GLN A 43 -16.90 -18.57 -32.73
N ALA A 44 -16.99 -19.51 -31.80
CA ALA A 44 -15.92 -19.85 -30.87
C ALA A 44 -14.85 -20.69 -31.59
N VAL A 45 -13.60 -20.22 -31.60
CA VAL A 45 -12.43 -21.02 -31.99
C VAL A 45 -11.26 -20.67 -31.08
N SER A 46 -10.77 -21.68 -30.36
CA SER A 46 -9.54 -21.68 -29.57
C SER A 46 -8.30 -21.64 -30.48
N PRO A 47 -7.15 -21.06 -30.07
CA PRO A 47 -5.89 -21.39 -30.72
C PRO A 47 -4.76 -21.75 -29.75
N GLU A 48 -4.32 -23.01 -29.84
CA GLU A 48 -2.94 -23.39 -29.58
C GLU A 48 -2.14 -23.42 -30.90
N SER A 49 -1.01 -22.69 -30.89
CA SER A 49 0.28 -23.02 -31.51
C SER A 49 0.64 -22.61 -32.97
N ILE A 50 1.88 -22.09 -33.04
CA ILE A 50 2.89 -22.03 -34.13
C ILE A 50 2.94 -20.76 -35.02
N ALA A 51 3.87 -19.83 -34.71
CA ALA A 51 5.15 -19.67 -35.45
C ALA A 51 6.06 -18.57 -34.83
N ARG A 52 7.37 -18.83 -34.89
CA ARG A 52 8.53 -18.11 -34.33
C ARG A 52 8.91 -16.83 -35.11
N GLU A 53 9.51 -15.86 -34.42
CA GLU A 53 10.85 -15.30 -34.72
C GLU A 53 11.44 -14.45 -33.53
N THR A 54 12.43 -15.06 -32.85
CA THR A 54 13.76 -14.59 -32.36
C THR A 54 14.08 -13.25 -31.63
N PHE A 55 14.47 -13.43 -30.34
CA PHE A 55 15.50 -12.77 -29.46
C PHE A 55 15.32 -11.33 -28.88
N PRO A 56 15.89 -11.00 -27.68
CA PRO A 56 16.08 -11.78 -26.44
C PRO A 56 15.67 -11.00 -25.15
N HIS A 57 14.98 -11.64 -24.20
CA HIS A 57 14.92 -11.18 -22.81
C HIS A 57 15.20 -12.36 -21.87
N GLN A 58 16.38 -12.34 -21.24
CA GLN A 58 16.69 -13.18 -20.08
C GLN A 58 16.17 -12.48 -18.82
N SER A 59 15.14 -13.03 -18.20
CA SER A 59 14.82 -12.80 -16.78
C SER A 59 15.31 -14.02 -15.99
N LEU A 60 16.38 -13.86 -15.22
CA LEU A 60 16.87 -14.84 -14.26
C LEU A 60 15.96 -14.84 -13.03
N TRP A 61 15.22 -15.93 -12.83
CA TRP A 61 14.83 -16.39 -11.49
C TRP A 61 15.92 -17.37 -11.02
N ILE A 62 16.57 -17.05 -9.89
CA ILE A 62 17.62 -17.88 -9.27
C ILE A 62 17.05 -18.54 -8.02
N ASP A 63 17.12 -19.87 -8.02
CA ASP A 63 16.92 -20.76 -6.89
C ASP A 63 18.13 -20.70 -5.93
N PRO A 64 17.96 -20.44 -4.62
CA PRO A 64 19.08 -20.26 -3.70
C PRO A 64 19.36 -21.54 -2.91
N GLN A 65 20.09 -22.51 -3.47
CA GLN A 65 20.91 -23.48 -2.71
C GLN A 65 21.70 -24.43 -3.63
N SER A 66 22.98 -24.12 -3.90
CA SER A 66 24.07 -25.09 -4.23
C SER A 66 25.23 -24.37 -4.94
N PRO A 67 26.48 -24.43 -4.43
CA PRO A 67 27.65 -24.13 -5.24
C PRO A 67 28.19 -25.42 -5.87
N ASN A 68 27.78 -25.69 -7.12
CA ASN A 68 28.49 -26.62 -8.00
C ASN A 68 29.63 -25.85 -8.70
N LEU A 69 30.85 -26.14 -8.29
CA LEU A 69 32.09 -25.71 -8.94
C LEU A 69 32.26 -26.44 -10.28
N ARG A 70 32.02 -25.76 -11.39
CA ARG A 70 32.67 -25.99 -12.69
C ARG A 70 32.68 -24.67 -13.48
N ASP A 71 33.85 -24.05 -13.57
CA ASP A 71 34.51 -23.79 -14.85
C ASP A 71 35.85 -23.06 -14.62
N THR A 72 36.89 -23.70 -15.13
CA THR A 72 38.28 -23.27 -15.24
C THR A 72 38.48 -22.29 -16.40
N PRO A 73 39.50 -21.41 -16.35
CA PRO A 73 40.28 -21.07 -17.51
C PRO A 73 41.62 -21.82 -17.51
N ASP A 74 41.96 -22.27 -18.71
CA ASP A 74 43.17 -22.92 -19.18
C ASP A 74 44.45 -22.23 -18.68
N TYR A 75 45.38 -23.00 -18.09
CA TYR A 75 46.80 -22.65 -18.09
C TYR A 75 47.70 -23.89 -18.02
N ASP A 76 48.73 -23.85 -18.85
CA ASP A 76 49.56 -24.93 -19.38
C ASP A 76 50.18 -25.90 -18.37
N ARG A 77 50.09 -27.18 -18.74
CA ARG A 77 50.67 -28.31 -18.02
C ARG A 77 51.81 -28.91 -18.84
N ALA A 78 52.99 -28.32 -18.70
CA ALA A 78 54.24 -28.98 -19.10
C ALA A 78 55.38 -28.51 -18.19
N HIS A 79 55.44 -29.04 -16.97
CA HIS A 79 56.66 -29.58 -16.34
C HIS A 79 56.36 -30.03 -14.90
N ASP A 80 56.95 -31.17 -14.57
CA ASP A 80 57.26 -31.67 -13.23
C ASP A 80 56.14 -32.24 -12.36
N SER A 81 55.81 -33.47 -12.73
CA SER A 81 55.56 -34.58 -11.82
C SER A 81 56.51 -34.62 -10.63
N HIS A 82 56.00 -34.53 -9.41
CA HIS A 82 56.39 -35.43 -8.31
C HIS A 82 55.31 -35.46 -7.21
N ARG A 83 54.83 -36.69 -6.94
CA ARG A 83 54.18 -37.18 -5.72
C ARG A 83 52.65 -37.04 -5.58
N GLY A 84 51.93 -37.95 -6.26
CA GLY A 84 50.86 -38.73 -5.62
C GLY A 84 51.48 -39.97 -4.96
N LEU A 85 51.23 -40.22 -3.67
CA LEU A 85 50.16 -41.06 -3.12
C LEU A 85 50.25 -42.53 -3.55
N MET A 86 50.52 -43.41 -2.57
CA MET A 86 50.25 -44.85 -2.67
C MET A 86 49.71 -45.33 -1.33
N GLY A 87 48.50 -45.89 -1.39
CA GLY A 87 47.92 -46.70 -0.34
C GLY A 87 48.43 -48.14 -0.36
N HIS A 88 47.94 -48.89 0.61
CA HIS A 88 48.21 -50.29 0.91
C HIS A 88 47.96 -51.28 -0.26
N VAL A 89 48.91 -52.22 -0.44
CA VAL A 89 48.66 -53.64 -0.78
C VAL A 89 49.73 -54.49 -0.06
N PRO A 90 49.39 -55.68 0.52
CA PRO A 90 50.27 -56.44 1.41
C PRO A 90 51.07 -57.53 0.67
N ILE A 91 52.30 -57.82 1.10
CA ILE A 91 53.05 -59.03 0.71
C ILE A 91 53.83 -59.60 1.90
N HIS A 92 53.76 -60.93 1.97
CA HIS A 92 54.29 -61.89 2.92
C HIS A 92 55.83 -61.91 3.14
N ASP A 93 56.16 -62.31 4.36
CA ASP A 93 57.25 -63.21 4.81
C ASP A 93 58.74 -62.81 4.95
N THR A 94 59.19 -63.12 6.17
CA THR A 94 60.48 -63.68 6.63
C THR A 94 61.73 -62.79 6.86
N TYR A 95 62.09 -62.74 8.16
CA TYR A 95 63.43 -62.83 8.77
C TYR A 95 64.58 -61.92 8.29
N SER A 96 64.99 -60.99 9.15
CA SER A 96 66.17 -61.12 10.05
C SER A 96 67.02 -59.85 10.21
N LYS A 97 67.48 -59.67 11.46
CA LYS A 97 68.68 -58.97 11.95
C LYS A 97 68.72 -57.42 11.94
N VAL A 98 68.68 -56.92 13.17
CA VAL A 98 69.22 -55.63 13.65
C VAL A 98 70.70 -55.50 13.25
N PRO A 99 71.17 -54.27 13.00
CA PRO A 99 72.40 -53.83 13.66
C PRO A 99 72.28 -52.45 14.32
N ASP A 100 72.94 -52.37 15.47
CA ASP A 100 73.24 -51.19 16.28
C ASP A 100 73.75 -50.00 15.45
N VAL A 101 73.31 -48.80 15.82
CA VAL A 101 73.97 -47.54 15.42
C VAL A 101 74.51 -46.85 16.66
N HIS A 102 75.84 -46.85 16.73
CA HIS A 102 76.68 -46.19 17.72
C HIS A 102 76.38 -44.69 17.86
N VAL A 103 76.25 -44.24 19.12
CA VAL A 103 76.35 -42.85 19.53
C VAL A 103 77.81 -42.38 19.34
N VAL A 104 78.02 -41.42 18.44
CA VAL A 104 79.28 -40.67 18.34
C VAL A 104 79.05 -39.26 18.84
N ASN A 105 79.62 -38.96 20.01
CA ASN A 105 79.78 -37.60 20.53
C ASN A 105 80.75 -36.82 19.64
N ARG A 106 80.33 -35.64 19.15
CA ARG A 106 81.22 -34.65 18.54
C ARG A 106 81.12 -33.34 19.33
N PRO A 107 82.23 -32.79 19.86
CA PRO A 107 82.22 -31.52 20.58
C PRO A 107 82.16 -30.31 19.64
N THR A 108 81.50 -29.29 20.17
CA THR A 108 81.15 -27.93 19.76
C THR A 108 82.10 -27.19 18.80
N ALA A 109 81.51 -26.56 17.77
CA ALA A 109 81.98 -25.29 17.20
C ALA A 109 80.80 -24.30 17.18
N GLY A 110 81.02 -23.09 17.70
CA GLY A 110 79.97 -22.11 17.98
C GLY A 110 79.25 -21.60 16.73
N ALA A 111 77.93 -21.75 16.72
CA ALA A 111 77.04 -20.99 15.85
C ALA A 111 76.41 -19.86 16.65
N LEU A 112 76.53 -18.62 16.16
CA LEU A 112 75.77 -17.47 16.64
C LEU A 112 74.26 -17.74 16.49
N PRO A 113 73.40 -17.18 17.37
CA PRO A 113 71.97 -17.41 17.29
C PRO A 113 71.38 -16.65 16.09
N GLU A 114 70.87 -17.39 15.10
CA GLU A 114 70.06 -16.82 14.03
C GLU A 114 68.79 -16.19 14.62
N SER A 115 68.63 -14.88 14.40
CA SER A 115 67.43 -14.14 14.76
C SER A 115 66.29 -14.53 13.84
N GLY A 116 65.32 -15.29 14.35
CA GLY A 116 64.08 -15.59 13.62
C GLY A 116 63.29 -14.34 13.20
N PRO A 117 62.30 -14.48 12.29
CA PRO A 117 61.54 -13.37 11.74
C PRO A 117 60.94 -12.46 12.82
N LEU A 118 60.97 -11.13 12.61
CA LEU A 118 60.49 -10.11 13.55
C LEU A 118 59.07 -10.39 14.07
N MET A 119 58.17 -10.86 13.18
CA MET A 119 56.80 -11.29 13.48
C MET A 119 56.76 -12.42 14.54
N LEU A 120 57.64 -13.41 14.41
CA LEU A 120 57.73 -14.54 15.34
C LEU A 120 58.22 -14.09 16.72
N ARG A 121 59.10 -13.08 16.76
CA ARG A 121 59.62 -12.48 17.99
C ARG A 121 58.57 -11.62 18.70
N ILE A 122 57.70 -10.94 17.94
CA ILE A 122 56.57 -10.17 18.45
C ILE A 122 55.48 -11.09 18.99
N MET A 123 55.11 -12.14 18.24
CA MET A 123 54.11 -13.13 18.69
C MET A 123 54.53 -13.84 19.98
N LYS A 124 55.84 -14.14 20.14
CA LYS A 124 56.37 -14.75 21.36
C LYS A 124 56.38 -13.80 22.57
N SER A 125 56.09 -12.52 22.40
CA SER A 125 56.09 -11.55 23.49
C SER A 125 54.82 -11.64 24.34
N ARG A 126 54.95 -11.37 25.65
CA ARG A 126 53.81 -11.18 26.55
C ARG A 126 52.82 -10.11 26.07
N TRP A 127 53.30 -9.13 25.29
CA TRP A 127 52.49 -8.05 24.73
C TRP A 127 51.56 -8.50 23.60
N SER A 128 51.81 -9.66 22.98
CA SER A 128 50.95 -10.18 21.89
C SER A 128 49.53 -10.47 22.38
N MET A 129 49.37 -11.00 23.60
CA MET A 129 48.05 -11.26 24.20
C MET A 129 47.24 -9.97 24.39
N ILE A 130 47.90 -8.91 24.86
CA ILE A 130 47.29 -7.59 25.07
C ILE A 130 46.93 -6.97 23.72
N ALA A 131 47.82 -7.06 22.72
CA ALA A 131 47.56 -6.55 21.39
C ALA A 131 46.34 -7.21 20.75
N CYS A 132 46.23 -8.55 20.80
CA CYS A 132 45.05 -9.27 20.32
C CYS A 132 43.78 -8.82 21.07
N LEU A 133 43.83 -8.70 22.40
CA LEU A 133 42.67 -8.24 23.18
C LEU A 133 42.22 -6.83 22.75
N VAL A 134 43.16 -5.88 22.59
CA VAL A 134 42.87 -4.50 22.18
C VAL A 134 42.29 -4.44 20.76
N ILE A 135 42.84 -5.22 19.82
CA ILE A 135 42.30 -5.30 18.45
C ILE A 135 40.89 -5.90 18.46
N GLY A 136 40.65 -6.93 19.29
CA GLY A 136 39.33 -7.52 19.48
C GLY A 136 38.30 -6.52 19.98
N VAL A 137 38.66 -5.73 21.00
CA VAL A 137 37.82 -4.65 21.55
C VAL A 137 37.58 -3.55 20.51
N ALA A 138 38.62 -3.11 19.81
CA ALA A 138 38.48 -2.11 18.76
C ALA A 138 37.54 -2.57 17.63
N GLY A 139 37.64 -3.85 17.23
CA GLY A 139 36.71 -4.46 16.28
C GLY A 139 35.27 -4.50 16.80
N ALA A 140 35.06 -4.91 18.06
CA ALA A 140 33.72 -4.94 18.67
C ALA A 140 33.07 -3.55 18.75
N VAL A 141 33.85 -2.53 19.14
CA VAL A 141 33.39 -1.14 19.20
C VAL A 141 33.10 -0.60 17.79
N GLY A 142 33.98 -0.89 16.83
CA GLY A 142 33.76 -0.52 15.42
C GLY A 142 32.50 -1.18 14.84
N HIS A 143 32.23 -2.43 15.18
CA HIS A 143 31.02 -3.14 14.78
C HIS A 143 29.76 -2.48 15.35
N HIS A 144 29.79 -2.13 16.65
CA HIS A 144 28.68 -1.43 17.30
C HIS A 144 28.38 -0.08 16.64
N PHE A 145 29.41 0.74 16.40
CA PHE A 145 29.21 2.05 15.75
C PHE A 145 28.75 1.93 14.29
N LEU A 146 29.24 0.93 13.56
CA LEU A 146 28.77 0.67 12.20
C LEU A 146 27.28 0.37 12.19
N TYR A 147 26.81 -0.54 13.05
CA TYR A 147 25.39 -0.91 13.10
C TYR A 147 24.52 0.21 13.65
N MET A 148 25.01 0.98 14.63
CA MET A 148 24.34 2.19 15.10
C MET A 148 24.21 3.26 14.01
N HIS A 149 25.19 3.39 13.11
CA HIS A 149 25.09 4.31 11.98
C HIS A 149 24.06 3.86 10.93
N LEU A 150 23.94 2.54 10.74
CA LEU A 150 23.00 1.95 9.78
C LEU A 150 21.57 1.91 10.31
N ASP A 151 21.38 1.87 11.63
CA ASP A 151 20.07 1.80 12.27
C ASP A 151 19.12 2.90 11.79
N GLY A 152 17.91 2.50 11.40
CA GLY A 152 16.89 3.39 10.84
C GLY A 152 17.19 3.92 9.43
N GLN A 153 18.32 3.60 8.82
CA GLN A 153 18.60 3.97 7.43
C GLN A 153 17.96 2.98 6.43
N GLU A 154 17.62 3.50 5.26
CA GLU A 154 17.14 2.69 4.15
C GLU A 154 18.23 1.68 3.73
N ALA A 155 17.86 0.41 3.60
CA ALA A 155 18.73 -0.73 3.36
C ALA A 155 19.27 -0.81 1.91
N LYS A 156 19.91 0.28 1.47
CA LYS A 156 20.60 0.36 0.18
C LYS A 156 21.89 -0.44 0.25
N HIS A 157 22.17 -1.22 -0.80
CA HIS A 157 23.34 -2.10 -0.86
C HIS A 157 23.41 -3.08 0.33
N GLN A 158 22.26 -3.64 0.72
CA GLN A 158 22.09 -4.53 1.87
C GLN A 158 23.20 -5.58 2.01
N GLN A 159 23.56 -6.26 0.92
CA GLN A 159 24.59 -7.30 0.92
C GLN A 159 25.98 -6.79 1.34
N TRP A 160 26.33 -5.56 0.96
CA TRP A 160 27.64 -5.00 1.25
C TRP A 160 27.79 -4.68 2.74
N TRP A 161 26.79 -3.99 3.32
CA TRP A 161 26.80 -3.65 4.73
C TRP A 161 26.76 -4.88 5.65
N MET A 162 25.95 -5.89 5.32
CA MET A 162 25.92 -7.15 6.07
C MET A 162 27.26 -7.90 5.99
N ARG A 163 27.91 -7.92 4.82
CA ARG A 163 29.25 -8.54 4.66
C ARG A 163 30.32 -7.80 5.44
N LEU A 164 30.26 -6.46 5.50
CA LEU A 164 31.19 -5.65 6.27
C LEU A 164 31.04 -5.91 7.78
N GLY A 165 29.81 -5.95 8.30
CA GLY A 165 29.54 -6.33 9.69
C GLY A 165 30.06 -7.73 10.03
N GLN A 166 29.83 -8.70 9.14
CA GLN A 166 30.34 -10.06 9.28
C GLN A 166 31.89 -10.11 9.30
N LEU A 167 32.55 -9.35 8.42
CA LEU A 167 34.01 -9.25 8.40
C LEU A 167 34.56 -8.69 9.72
N ILE A 168 33.97 -7.61 10.22
CA ILE A 168 34.39 -6.99 11.49
C ILE A 168 34.13 -7.97 12.66
N SER A 169 33.00 -8.69 12.65
CA SER A 169 32.72 -9.74 13.63
C SER A 169 33.78 -10.83 13.65
N PHE A 170 34.15 -11.36 12.49
CA PHE A 170 35.22 -12.35 12.37
C PHE A 170 36.55 -11.83 12.91
N ILE A 171 36.94 -10.59 12.58
CA ILE A 171 38.17 -9.98 13.07
C ILE A 171 38.14 -9.85 14.59
N ALA A 172 37.04 -9.33 15.17
CA ALA A 172 36.91 -9.16 16.61
C ALA A 172 37.00 -10.52 17.35
N ASN A 173 36.23 -11.51 16.89
CA ASN A 173 36.20 -12.82 17.52
C ASN A 173 37.52 -13.59 17.36
N ALA A 174 38.14 -13.58 16.18
CA ALA A 174 39.44 -14.23 15.96
C ALA A 174 40.51 -13.69 16.92
N ASN A 175 40.50 -12.38 17.18
CA ASN A 175 41.41 -11.74 18.12
C ASN A 175 41.12 -12.09 19.59
N PHE A 176 39.84 -12.19 20.00
CA PHE A 176 39.47 -12.68 21.33
C PHE A 176 39.86 -14.15 21.54
N ILE A 177 39.60 -15.02 20.56
CA ILE A 177 40.02 -16.44 20.60
C ILE A 177 41.54 -16.51 20.68
N LEU A 178 42.27 -15.78 19.84
CA LEU A 178 43.73 -15.84 19.82
C LEU A 178 44.33 -15.40 21.17
N ALA A 179 43.78 -14.35 21.79
CA ALA A 179 44.16 -13.94 23.13
C ALA A 179 43.86 -15.04 24.17
N ALA A 180 42.70 -15.70 24.08
CA ALA A 180 42.31 -16.80 24.97
C ALA A 180 43.17 -18.07 24.78
N VAL A 181 43.54 -18.43 23.55
CA VAL A 181 44.45 -19.55 23.23
C VAL A 181 45.82 -19.31 23.85
N MET A 182 46.38 -18.11 23.64
CA MET A 182 47.68 -17.73 24.20
C MET A 182 47.65 -17.78 25.73
N ALA A 183 46.59 -17.22 26.35
CA ALA A 183 46.38 -17.28 27.80
C ALA A 183 46.26 -18.72 28.33
N HIS A 184 45.44 -19.54 27.66
CA HIS A 184 45.23 -20.95 28.00
C HIS A 184 46.57 -21.69 28.09
N GLN A 185 47.42 -21.54 27.08
CA GLN A 185 48.74 -22.19 27.06
C GLN A 185 49.59 -21.79 28.28
N GLN A 186 49.66 -20.49 28.61
CA GLN A 186 50.48 -20.04 29.74
C GLN A 186 49.95 -20.54 31.09
N VAL A 187 48.63 -20.50 31.29
CA VAL A 187 48.00 -20.94 32.54
C VAL A 187 48.06 -22.46 32.69
N ALA A 188 47.88 -23.22 31.60
CA ALA A 188 48.01 -24.67 31.59
C ALA A 188 49.41 -25.12 32.03
N TRP A 189 50.45 -24.50 31.46
CA TRP A 189 51.84 -24.78 31.86
C TRP A 189 52.11 -24.48 33.33
N ARG A 190 51.58 -23.36 33.85
CA ARG A 190 51.72 -23.03 35.27
C ARG A 190 50.96 -24.02 36.17
N ALA A 191 49.78 -24.46 35.77
CA ALA A 191 48.99 -25.42 36.53
C ALA A 191 49.75 -26.74 36.70
N VAL A 192 50.32 -27.29 35.61
CA VAL A 192 51.11 -28.53 35.64
C VAL A 192 52.41 -28.39 36.44
N GLY A 193 52.98 -27.17 36.51
CA GLY A 193 54.11 -26.88 37.40
C GLY A 193 53.74 -26.86 38.88
N GLN A 194 52.54 -26.37 39.22
CA GLN A 194 52.14 -26.16 40.62
C GLN A 194 51.40 -27.35 41.23
N LYS A 195 50.66 -28.13 40.45
CA LYS A 195 49.80 -29.23 40.91
C LYS A 195 50.21 -30.55 40.24
N GLY A 196 50.10 -31.67 40.96
CA GLY A 196 50.32 -32.99 40.38
C GLY A 196 49.11 -33.48 39.59
N PHE A 197 49.30 -33.80 38.31
CA PHE A 197 48.26 -34.34 37.41
C PHE A 197 48.55 -35.79 37.06
N SER A 198 47.53 -36.64 36.88
CA SER A 198 47.70 -37.92 36.20
C SER A 198 48.10 -37.71 34.73
N ILE A 199 48.73 -38.70 34.10
CA ILE A 199 49.15 -38.64 32.70
C ILE A 199 47.97 -38.32 31.78
N HIS A 200 46.83 -38.99 32.01
CA HIS A 200 45.60 -38.74 31.27
C HIS A 200 45.06 -37.33 31.51
N ALA A 201 45.16 -36.78 32.73
CA ALA A 201 44.69 -35.43 33.01
C ALA A 201 45.57 -34.34 32.38
N VAL A 202 46.89 -34.57 32.20
CA VAL A 202 47.77 -33.65 31.46
C VAL A 202 47.42 -33.67 29.97
N ASP A 203 47.25 -34.86 29.40
CA ASP A 203 46.86 -35.02 27.99
C ASP A 203 45.49 -34.36 27.74
N ALA A 204 44.54 -34.57 28.65
CA ALA A 204 43.22 -33.93 28.59
C ALA A 204 43.30 -32.39 28.70
N LEU A 205 44.12 -31.86 29.61
CA LEU A 205 44.27 -30.41 29.85
C LEU A 205 44.77 -29.66 28.61
N PHE A 206 45.68 -30.26 27.84
CA PHE A 206 46.22 -29.67 26.62
C PHE A 206 45.44 -30.09 25.36
N GLY A 207 44.84 -31.28 25.37
CA GLY A 207 44.00 -31.81 24.30
C GLY A 207 42.61 -31.18 24.23
N ALA A 208 42.10 -30.62 25.33
CA ALA A 208 40.77 -30.00 25.41
C ALA A 208 40.51 -28.88 24.38
N THR A 209 41.55 -28.25 23.84
CA THR A 209 41.43 -27.22 22.80
C THR A 209 41.21 -27.78 21.40
N HIS A 210 41.49 -29.07 21.20
CA HIS A 210 41.43 -29.75 19.91
C HIS A 210 40.49 -30.95 19.90
N ASN A 211 40.23 -31.56 21.06
CA ASN A 211 39.32 -32.69 21.24
C ASN A 211 38.29 -32.35 22.33
N ILE A 212 37.02 -32.25 21.94
CA ILE A 212 35.92 -31.91 22.86
C ILE A 212 35.68 -32.99 23.92
N ILE A 213 36.07 -34.25 23.66
CA ILE A 213 35.89 -35.36 24.61
C ILE A 213 36.79 -35.16 25.83
N GLU A 214 38.01 -34.65 25.62
CA GLU A 214 38.96 -34.33 26.71
C GLU A 214 38.43 -33.25 27.66
N LEU A 215 37.47 -32.44 27.19
CA LEU A 215 36.80 -31.45 28.03
C LEU A 215 36.02 -32.11 29.18
N PHE A 216 35.64 -33.39 29.08
CA PHE A 216 34.87 -34.08 30.13
C PHE A 216 35.76 -34.75 31.19
N ASN A 217 37.07 -34.55 31.16
CA ASN A 217 37.96 -35.10 32.19
C ASN A 217 37.73 -34.43 33.56
N ARG A 218 37.18 -35.19 34.51
CA ARG A 218 36.81 -34.71 35.85
C ARG A 218 38.03 -34.23 36.67
N GLU A 219 39.18 -34.90 36.53
CA GLU A 219 40.39 -34.53 37.25
C GLU A 219 40.93 -33.17 36.78
N ALA A 220 40.92 -32.92 35.46
CA ALA A 220 41.32 -31.65 34.88
C ALA A 220 40.41 -30.49 35.32
N TRP A 221 39.10 -30.69 35.43
CA TRP A 221 38.18 -29.68 35.98
C TRP A 221 38.42 -29.38 37.46
N ILE A 222 38.60 -30.41 38.30
CA ILE A 222 38.82 -30.19 39.73
C ILE A 222 40.14 -29.45 39.98
N LYS A 223 41.20 -29.83 39.26
CA LYS A 223 42.54 -29.28 39.47
C LYS A 223 42.79 -27.98 38.69
N SER A 224 42.14 -27.78 37.54
CA SER A 224 42.38 -26.65 36.61
C SER A 224 41.10 -26.13 35.94
N TRP A 225 40.04 -25.90 36.72
CA TRP A 225 38.74 -25.44 36.21
C TRP A 225 38.82 -24.25 35.25
N PHE A 226 39.71 -23.28 35.51
CA PHE A 226 39.85 -22.08 34.67
C PHE A 226 40.44 -22.37 33.28
N VAL A 227 41.40 -23.29 33.18
CA VAL A 227 41.99 -23.71 31.90
C VAL A 227 40.94 -24.45 31.07
N MET A 228 40.19 -25.35 31.71
CA MET A 228 39.08 -26.05 31.06
C MET A 228 37.96 -25.10 30.61
N PHE A 229 37.67 -24.05 31.38
CA PHE A 229 36.70 -23.02 31.00
C PHE A 229 37.15 -22.21 29.77
N LEU A 230 38.45 -21.84 29.67
CA LEU A 230 38.99 -21.21 28.46
C LEU A 230 38.91 -22.14 27.25
N ALA A 231 39.14 -23.45 27.44
CA ALA A 231 38.95 -24.45 26.39
C ALA A 231 37.49 -24.54 25.91
N LEU A 232 36.53 -24.52 26.84
CA LEU A 232 35.10 -24.47 26.52
C LEU A 232 34.75 -23.20 25.72
N TYR A 233 35.28 -22.03 26.08
CA TYR A 233 35.07 -20.79 25.33
C TYR A 233 35.53 -20.90 23.86
N MET A 234 36.66 -21.57 23.60
CA MET A 234 37.14 -21.80 22.23
C MET A 234 36.15 -22.63 21.40
N TRP A 235 35.50 -23.62 22.01
CA TRP A 235 34.43 -24.41 21.38
C TRP A 235 33.14 -23.61 21.18
N LEU A 236 32.82 -22.66 22.06
CA LEU A 236 31.66 -21.77 21.93
C LEU A 236 31.91 -20.58 20.99
N SER A 237 33.14 -20.41 20.53
CA SER A 237 33.51 -19.26 19.69
C SER A 237 32.78 -19.14 18.34
N PRO A 238 32.34 -20.22 17.65
CA PRO A 238 31.51 -20.07 16.45
C PRO A 238 30.15 -19.42 16.76
N LEU A 239 29.59 -19.67 17.94
CA LEU A 239 28.32 -19.07 18.37
C LEU A 239 28.45 -17.54 18.52
N VAL A 240 29.61 -17.05 18.99
CA VAL A 240 29.91 -15.62 19.10
C VAL A 240 29.82 -14.93 17.74
N VAL A 241 30.37 -15.54 16.67
CA VAL A 241 30.29 -15.00 15.31
C VAL A 241 28.85 -15.01 14.80
N ILE A 242 28.14 -16.12 14.96
CA ILE A 242 26.76 -16.27 14.46
C ILE A 242 25.85 -15.22 15.09
N LEU A 243 25.89 -15.08 16.42
CA LEU A 243 25.02 -14.15 17.13
C LEU A 243 25.38 -12.68 16.89
N SER A 244 26.67 -12.36 16.77
CA SER A 244 27.09 -10.98 16.48
C SER A 244 26.76 -10.55 15.05
N SER A 245 26.91 -11.45 14.09
CA SER A 245 26.59 -11.17 12.68
C SER A 245 25.09 -11.06 12.39
N ALA A 246 24.26 -11.79 13.14
CA ALA A 246 22.81 -11.76 13.03
C ALA A 246 22.13 -10.66 13.88
N SER A 247 22.87 -9.61 14.29
CA SER A 247 22.33 -8.51 15.12
C SER A 247 21.85 -7.29 14.32
N LEU A 248 21.95 -7.31 12.99
CA LEU A 248 21.37 -6.31 12.09
C LEU A 248 20.25 -6.98 11.29
N TYR A 249 19.03 -6.48 11.46
CA TYR A 249 17.86 -6.97 10.75
C TYR A 249 17.49 -6.02 9.61
N VAL A 250 16.70 -6.53 8.68
CA VAL A 250 16.11 -5.74 7.60
C VAL A 250 14.60 -5.85 7.73
N VAL A 251 13.97 -4.74 8.08
CA VAL A 251 12.53 -4.65 8.31
C VAL A 251 11.87 -3.87 7.18
N PRO A 252 10.70 -4.31 6.68
CA PRO A 252 9.93 -3.49 5.77
C PRO A 252 9.40 -2.28 6.53
N GLY A 253 9.52 -1.10 5.93
CA GLY A 253 9.01 0.15 6.47
C GLY A 253 8.48 1.05 5.37
N GLU A 254 7.99 2.21 5.79
CA GLU A 254 7.48 3.24 4.89
C GLU A 254 8.30 4.52 5.07
N ARG A 255 8.80 5.05 3.95
CA ARG A 255 9.40 6.38 3.92
C ARG A 255 8.31 7.38 3.58
N ILE A 256 8.04 8.28 4.53
CA ILE A 256 7.04 9.34 4.39
C ILE A 256 7.78 10.66 4.18
N GLU A 257 7.39 11.42 3.16
CA GLU A 257 7.95 12.72 2.83
C GLU A 257 6.83 13.73 2.60
N ASP A 258 6.75 14.74 3.46
CA ASP A 258 5.94 15.93 3.22
C ASP A 258 6.62 16.79 2.16
N THR A 259 5.96 16.96 1.02
CA THR A 259 6.51 17.69 -0.13
C THR A 259 5.42 18.37 -0.95
N LEU A 260 5.82 18.93 -2.08
CA LEU A 260 4.91 19.51 -3.05
C LEU A 260 4.86 18.63 -4.30
N CYS A 261 3.68 18.09 -4.61
CA CYS A 261 3.45 17.29 -5.81
C CYS A 261 2.90 18.19 -6.92
N PRO A 262 3.36 18.03 -8.17
CA PRO A 262 2.76 18.72 -9.31
C PRO A 262 1.40 18.12 -9.66
N SER A 263 0.69 18.79 -10.56
CA SER A 263 -0.48 18.23 -11.27
C SER A 263 -1.71 17.87 -10.41
N ILE A 264 -1.77 18.34 -9.17
CA ILE A 264 -2.95 18.16 -8.32
C ILE A 264 -4.05 19.08 -8.81
N ARG A 265 -5.22 18.50 -9.11
CA ARG A 265 -6.40 19.20 -9.63
C ARG A 265 -7.48 19.29 -8.56
N THR A 266 -8.27 20.36 -8.64
CA THR A 266 -9.45 20.61 -7.81
C THR A 266 -10.64 20.96 -8.71
N LEU A 267 -11.82 21.06 -8.11
CA LEU A 267 -13.02 21.54 -8.76
C LEU A 267 -13.27 23.00 -8.41
N ASN A 268 -13.64 23.80 -9.40
CA ASN A 268 -14.11 25.16 -9.21
C ASN A 268 -15.25 25.46 -10.21
N PHE A 269 -16.49 25.35 -9.73
CA PHE A 269 -17.68 25.63 -10.53
C PHE A 269 -17.87 27.11 -10.88
N SER A 270 -17.13 28.01 -10.25
CA SER A 270 -17.10 29.42 -10.68
C SER A 270 -16.54 29.58 -12.08
N ASN A 271 -15.82 28.58 -12.60
CA ASN A 271 -15.30 28.62 -13.96
C ASN A 271 -16.36 28.48 -15.06
N GLU A 272 -17.56 27.99 -14.71
CA GLU A 272 -18.74 27.99 -15.59
C GLU A 272 -19.33 29.39 -15.79
N ALA A 273 -18.99 30.36 -14.93
CA ALA A 273 -19.45 31.74 -15.04
C ALA A 273 -18.83 32.42 -16.28
N LYS A 274 -19.48 32.21 -17.43
CA LYS A 274 -19.25 32.90 -18.69
C LYS A 274 -20.46 33.74 -19.02
N GLU A 275 -20.21 34.89 -19.63
CA GLU A 275 -21.25 35.73 -20.21
C GLU A 275 -21.97 34.96 -21.33
N SER A 276 -21.24 34.49 -22.35
CA SER A 276 -21.77 33.62 -23.40
C SER A 276 -21.13 32.23 -23.40
N PHE A 277 -21.90 31.18 -23.74
CA PHE A 277 -21.35 29.84 -23.98
C PHE A 277 -20.36 29.82 -25.16
N GLN A 278 -20.48 30.78 -26.08
CA GLN A 278 -19.60 30.94 -27.24
C GLN A 278 -18.25 31.55 -26.88
N THR A 279 -18.15 32.23 -25.73
CA THR A 279 -16.91 32.85 -25.28
C THR A 279 -15.84 31.77 -25.04
N PRO A 280 -14.72 31.80 -25.79
CA PRO A 280 -13.68 30.81 -25.64
C PRO A 280 -13.02 30.98 -24.26
N LYS A 281 -12.94 29.89 -23.51
CA LYS A 281 -12.20 29.82 -22.24
C LYS A 281 -11.45 28.51 -22.24
N LYS A 282 -10.13 28.58 -22.13
CA LYS A 282 -9.23 27.43 -22.24
C LYS A 282 -8.06 27.60 -21.28
N ALA A 283 -7.47 26.48 -20.89
CA ALA A 283 -6.25 26.50 -20.09
C ALA A 283 -5.06 27.02 -20.93
N GLU A 284 -4.01 27.45 -20.25
CA GLU A 284 -2.78 27.88 -20.89
C GLU A 284 -2.15 26.72 -21.68
N GLY A 285 -1.70 27.01 -22.91
CA GLY A 285 -1.11 25.99 -23.80
C GLY A 285 -2.12 25.05 -24.49
N GLU A 286 -3.42 25.16 -24.21
CA GLU A 286 -4.44 24.34 -24.86
C GLU A 286 -4.86 24.86 -26.24
N VAL A 287 -5.10 23.91 -27.15
CA VAL A 287 -5.68 24.21 -28.48
C VAL A 287 -7.21 24.24 -28.39
N MET A 288 -7.80 23.31 -27.65
CA MET A 288 -9.25 23.18 -27.51
C MET A 288 -9.82 24.09 -26.42
N ASN A 289 -11.08 24.52 -26.62
CA ASN A 289 -11.83 25.23 -25.60
C ASN A 289 -12.25 24.28 -24.47
N GLY A 290 -12.31 24.82 -23.25
CA GLY A 290 -12.86 24.12 -22.10
C GLY A 290 -14.36 23.86 -22.29
N ARG A 291 -14.81 22.69 -21.81
CA ARG A 291 -16.16 22.18 -22.00
C ARG A 291 -17.02 22.49 -20.76
N SER A 292 -18.20 23.08 -20.99
CA SER A 292 -19.19 23.28 -19.92
C SER A 292 -19.87 21.97 -19.56
N LEU A 293 -20.34 21.85 -18.32
CA LEU A 293 -21.23 20.76 -17.90
C LEU A 293 -22.62 20.85 -18.51
N SER A 294 -23.00 21.97 -19.11
CA SER A 294 -24.33 22.24 -19.66
C SER A 294 -24.27 22.72 -21.12
N GLY A 295 -25.34 22.46 -21.86
CA GLY A 295 -25.65 23.02 -23.17
C GLY A 295 -26.74 24.08 -23.05
N TYR A 296 -26.69 25.08 -23.94
CA TYR A 296 -27.51 26.27 -23.87
C TYR A 296 -28.13 26.60 -25.22
N ASN A 297 -29.33 27.18 -25.18
CA ASN A 297 -29.98 27.84 -26.30
C ASN A 297 -29.83 29.35 -26.18
N TRP A 298 -30.27 30.08 -27.20
CA TRP A 298 -30.21 31.53 -27.28
C TRP A 298 -31.49 32.09 -27.89
N THR A 299 -31.80 33.35 -27.61
CA THR A 299 -32.95 34.05 -28.21
C THR A 299 -32.59 34.86 -29.45
N ALA A 300 -31.31 35.23 -29.61
CA ALA A 300 -30.81 35.96 -30.77
C ALA A 300 -29.55 35.29 -31.36
N PRO A 301 -29.29 35.41 -32.68
CA PRO A 301 -28.03 34.99 -33.27
C PRO A 301 -26.85 35.59 -32.48
N ASP A 302 -25.79 34.80 -32.24
CA ASP A 302 -24.65 35.15 -31.36
C ASP A 302 -24.95 35.26 -29.85
N GLY A 303 -26.21 35.02 -29.43
CA GLY A 303 -26.61 34.93 -28.02
C GLY A 303 -26.25 36.18 -27.23
N ASN A 304 -25.57 36.01 -26.09
CA ASN A 304 -25.16 37.14 -25.24
C ASN A 304 -24.07 38.01 -25.89
N LEU A 305 -23.55 37.63 -27.06
CA LEU A 305 -22.58 38.44 -27.83
C LEU A 305 -23.26 39.25 -28.95
N ALA A 306 -24.58 39.16 -29.10
CA ALA A 306 -25.30 39.91 -30.12
C ALA A 306 -25.23 41.43 -29.89
N GLU A 307 -25.36 42.20 -30.95
CA GLU A 307 -25.43 43.66 -30.87
C GLU A 307 -26.67 44.09 -30.05
N GLY A 308 -26.47 44.92 -29.02
CA GLY A 308 -27.54 45.36 -28.13
C GLY A 308 -27.83 44.44 -26.94
N ALA A 309 -27.16 43.29 -26.80
CA ALA A 309 -27.42 42.33 -25.71
C ALA A 309 -27.28 42.91 -24.29
N ALA A 310 -26.45 43.95 -24.12
CA ALA A 310 -26.25 44.62 -22.84
C ALA A 310 -27.42 45.56 -22.44
N GLU A 311 -28.26 45.96 -23.41
CA GLU A 311 -29.35 46.91 -23.21
C GLU A 311 -30.74 46.26 -23.41
N ASP A 312 -30.80 45.16 -24.18
CA ASP A 312 -32.02 44.44 -24.49
C ASP A 312 -32.15 43.16 -23.66
N ASP A 313 -33.08 43.18 -22.70
CA ASP A 313 -33.39 42.04 -21.84
C ASP A 313 -33.85 40.81 -22.64
N ASP A 314 -34.36 40.97 -23.86
CA ASP A 314 -34.84 39.88 -24.73
C ASP A 314 -33.73 39.14 -25.48
N ILE A 315 -32.49 39.59 -25.36
CA ILE A 315 -31.31 38.92 -25.89
C ILE A 315 -30.59 38.18 -24.77
N PHE A 316 -30.78 36.86 -24.70
CA PHE A 316 -30.13 36.05 -23.67
C PHE A 316 -29.93 34.59 -24.08
N GLU A 317 -29.09 33.91 -23.33
CA GLU A 317 -28.83 32.47 -23.41
C GLU A 317 -29.39 31.73 -22.19
N TYR A 318 -30.03 30.58 -22.40
CA TYR A 318 -30.67 29.81 -21.33
C TYR A 318 -30.37 28.32 -21.42
N TYR A 319 -30.52 27.62 -20.30
CA TYR A 319 -30.23 26.20 -20.17
C TYR A 319 -31.12 25.34 -21.08
N ASN A 320 -30.50 24.31 -21.66
CA ASN A 320 -31.19 23.34 -22.49
C ASN A 320 -30.96 21.89 -21.98
N VAL A 321 -29.70 21.45 -21.89
CA VAL A 321 -29.39 20.04 -21.60
C VAL A 321 -28.09 19.89 -20.81
N PRO A 322 -27.87 18.76 -20.13
CA PRO A 322 -26.52 18.38 -19.71
C PRO A 322 -25.60 18.19 -20.93
N SER A 323 -24.30 18.44 -20.75
CA SER A 323 -23.31 18.27 -21.81
C SER A 323 -23.02 16.79 -22.09
N SER A 324 -22.66 16.47 -23.33
CA SER A 324 -22.23 15.12 -23.72
C SER A 324 -20.96 14.64 -22.97
N ALA A 325 -20.12 15.56 -22.51
CA ALA A 325 -18.96 15.24 -21.67
C ALA A 325 -19.41 14.73 -20.29
N LEU A 326 -20.37 15.41 -19.67
CA LEU A 326 -20.98 14.96 -18.42
C LEU A 326 -21.69 13.61 -18.61
N ASP A 327 -22.41 13.42 -19.72
CA ASP A 327 -23.14 12.17 -20.00
C ASP A 327 -22.22 10.95 -20.04
N ARG A 328 -21.06 11.09 -20.68
CA ARG A 328 -20.05 10.04 -20.76
C ARG A 328 -19.51 9.67 -19.37
N ILE A 329 -19.22 10.68 -18.53
CA ILE A 329 -18.70 10.47 -17.18
C ILE A 329 -19.79 9.83 -16.31
N ALA A 330 -21.01 10.36 -16.34
CA ALA A 330 -22.15 9.87 -15.59
C ALA A 330 -22.48 8.42 -15.93
N ALA A 331 -22.52 8.07 -17.22
CA ALA A 331 -22.71 6.68 -17.65
C ALA A 331 -21.63 5.75 -17.09
N GLY A 332 -20.36 6.16 -17.12
CA GLY A 332 -19.25 5.39 -16.54
C GLY A 332 -19.40 5.16 -15.04
N VAL A 333 -19.76 6.22 -14.29
CA VAL A 333 -19.95 6.14 -12.83
C VAL A 333 -21.13 5.26 -12.46
N PHE A 334 -22.31 5.51 -13.05
CA PHE A 334 -23.53 4.79 -12.66
C PHE A 334 -23.50 3.32 -13.05
N SER A 335 -22.89 2.96 -14.18
CA SER A 335 -22.78 1.56 -14.61
C SER A 335 -21.69 0.78 -13.87
N SER A 336 -20.59 1.43 -13.45
CA SER A 336 -19.52 0.76 -12.70
C SER A 336 -19.76 0.77 -11.19
N GLY A 337 -20.54 1.73 -10.67
CA GLY A 337 -20.68 2.01 -9.24
C GLY A 337 -19.37 2.46 -8.58
N GLN A 338 -18.45 3.02 -9.36
CA GLN A 338 -17.14 3.50 -8.89
C GLN A 338 -16.77 4.82 -9.58
N THR A 339 -15.86 5.57 -8.95
CA THR A 339 -15.31 6.79 -9.57
C THR A 339 -14.50 6.49 -10.81
N THR A 340 -14.66 7.35 -11.82
CA THR A 340 -13.79 7.40 -12.99
C THR A 340 -12.57 8.29 -12.70
N GLN A 341 -11.40 7.87 -13.16
CA GLN A 341 -10.14 8.59 -12.98
C GLN A 341 -9.39 8.72 -14.31
N LYS A 342 -8.54 9.73 -14.43
CA LYS A 342 -7.64 9.89 -15.58
C LYS A 342 -6.57 8.79 -15.54
N ALA A 343 -6.26 8.20 -16.69
CA ALA A 343 -5.16 7.24 -16.80
C ALA A 343 -3.82 7.88 -16.37
N ASN A 344 -2.97 7.09 -15.69
CA ASN A 344 -1.64 7.51 -15.22
C ASN A 344 -1.63 8.70 -14.24
N ILE A 345 -2.76 9.05 -13.62
CA ILE A 345 -2.85 10.20 -12.71
C ILE A 345 -1.90 10.06 -11.50
N SER A 346 -1.77 8.86 -10.95
CA SER A 346 -0.86 8.58 -9.84
C SER A 346 0.60 8.80 -10.23
N LEU A 347 1.00 8.44 -11.46
CA LEU A 347 2.36 8.65 -11.95
C LEU A 347 2.62 10.15 -12.18
N GLU A 348 1.63 10.87 -12.72
CA GLU A 348 1.69 12.31 -12.98
C GLU A 348 1.86 13.13 -11.68
N ILE A 349 1.19 12.72 -10.60
CA ILE A 349 1.20 13.44 -9.32
C ILE A 349 2.33 12.94 -8.41
N CYS A 350 2.41 11.63 -8.16
CA CYS A 350 3.32 11.07 -7.18
C CYS A 350 4.72 10.79 -7.74
N GLY A 351 4.87 10.64 -9.05
CA GLY A 351 6.12 10.18 -9.68
C GLY A 351 6.35 8.67 -9.53
N ASP A 352 7.35 8.15 -10.25
CA ASP A 352 7.61 6.71 -10.34
C ASP A 352 8.08 6.12 -8.99
N GLY A 353 7.49 5.00 -8.59
CA GLY A 353 7.82 4.28 -7.35
C GLY A 353 7.33 4.93 -6.05
N TRP A 354 6.42 5.90 -6.12
CA TRP A 354 5.84 6.56 -4.95
C TRP A 354 4.31 6.52 -4.98
N ASP A 355 3.74 6.18 -3.83
CA ASP A 355 2.35 6.47 -3.51
C ASP A 355 2.28 7.88 -2.91
N CYS A 356 1.14 8.54 -3.00
CA CYS A 356 0.98 9.85 -2.37
C CYS A 356 -0.44 10.13 -1.91
N SER A 357 -0.57 11.01 -0.93
CA SER A 357 -1.85 11.49 -0.44
C SER A 357 -1.87 13.02 -0.41
N THR A 358 -3.05 13.60 -0.63
CA THR A 358 -3.25 15.05 -0.60
C THR A 358 -4.68 15.38 -0.20
N THR A 359 -4.87 16.53 0.42
CA THR A 359 -6.19 17.03 0.81
C THR A 359 -6.53 18.28 0.03
N VAL A 360 -7.66 18.25 -0.65
CA VAL A 360 -8.16 19.32 -1.52
C VAL A 360 -9.50 19.81 -0.99
N HIS A 361 -9.72 21.11 -1.10
CA HIS A 361 -10.97 21.76 -0.72
C HIS A 361 -11.63 22.36 -1.95
N PHE A 362 -12.95 22.19 -2.09
CA PHE A 362 -13.72 22.84 -3.14
C PHE A 362 -15.18 23.03 -2.74
N VAL A 363 -15.83 24.00 -3.37
CA VAL A 363 -17.27 24.23 -3.23
C VAL A 363 -17.99 23.64 -4.46
N GLY A 364 -18.96 22.78 -4.22
CA GLY A 364 -19.72 22.09 -5.26
C GLY A 364 -21.16 21.80 -4.85
N PRO A 365 -21.94 21.17 -5.74
CA PRO A 365 -23.29 20.73 -5.41
C PRO A 365 -23.25 19.48 -4.54
N GLY A 366 -24.27 19.27 -3.71
CA GLY A 366 -24.39 18.11 -2.84
C GLY A 366 -25.81 17.89 -2.34
N TYR A 367 -26.27 16.64 -2.25
CA TYR A 367 -27.58 16.33 -1.68
C TYR A 367 -27.52 16.19 -0.15
N LYS A 368 -28.47 16.82 0.54
CA LYS A 368 -28.64 16.71 1.99
C LYS A 368 -29.84 15.80 2.31
N CYS A 369 -29.49 14.60 2.76
CA CYS A 369 -30.33 13.49 3.22
C CYS A 369 -31.12 13.71 4.51
N GLU A 370 -32.46 13.60 4.55
CA GLU A 370 -33.23 13.46 5.81
C GLU A 370 -34.13 12.23 5.80
N GLU A 371 -33.98 11.36 6.81
CA GLU A 371 -34.88 10.22 7.03
C GLU A 371 -36.18 10.71 7.67
N LEU A 372 -37.27 10.48 6.97
CA LEU A 372 -38.57 11.03 7.30
C LEU A 372 -39.49 10.01 7.98
N ALA A 373 -39.36 8.71 7.66
CA ALA A 373 -40.07 7.63 8.32
C ALA A 373 -39.28 6.32 8.26
N ASN A 374 -39.43 5.47 9.28
CA ASN A 374 -38.71 4.21 9.42
C ASN A 374 -39.56 3.21 10.19
N GLY A 375 -39.91 2.10 9.53
CA GLY A 375 -40.69 1.01 10.09
C GLY A 375 -42.20 1.18 9.91
N VAL A 376 -42.89 0.04 9.98
CA VAL A 376 -44.34 -0.08 9.78
C VAL A 376 -45.11 0.76 10.81
N GLY A 377 -46.06 1.57 10.33
CA GLY A 377 -46.91 2.41 11.19
C GLY A 377 -46.21 3.62 11.83
N SER A 378 -44.94 3.89 11.48
CA SER A 378 -44.25 5.10 11.92
C SER A 378 -44.88 6.36 11.32
N LYS A 379 -44.76 7.49 12.04
CA LYS A 379 -45.30 8.78 11.59
C LYS A 379 -44.32 9.47 10.66
N MET A 380 -44.84 9.94 9.53
CA MET A 380 -44.10 10.74 8.56
C MET A 380 -43.66 12.08 9.19
N LYS A 381 -42.36 12.36 9.23
CA LYS A 381 -41.84 13.71 9.55
C LYS A 381 -42.06 14.64 8.35
N SER A 382 -42.27 15.92 8.63
CA SER A 382 -42.27 16.97 7.60
C SER A 382 -40.86 17.20 7.07
N PHE A 383 -40.73 17.49 5.77
CA PHE A 383 -39.47 17.83 5.13
C PHE A 383 -39.52 19.28 4.63
N GLY A 384 -39.03 20.20 5.48
CA GLY A 384 -39.27 21.63 5.26
C GLY A 384 -40.77 21.93 5.12
N ASP A 385 -41.11 22.74 4.12
CA ASP A 385 -42.49 23.10 3.76
C ASP A 385 -43.05 22.27 2.60
N ALA A 386 -42.32 21.26 2.12
CA ALA A 386 -42.71 20.45 0.97
C ALA A 386 -43.71 19.34 1.37
N GLU A 387 -44.74 19.15 0.55
CA GLU A 387 -45.68 18.04 0.71
C GLU A 387 -45.07 16.73 0.18
N ALA A 388 -45.11 15.68 0.98
CA ALA A 388 -44.60 14.38 0.59
C ALA A 388 -45.50 13.76 -0.50
N PRO A 389 -44.95 13.33 -1.65
CA PRO A 389 -45.75 12.80 -2.76
C PRO A 389 -46.35 11.42 -2.47
N PHE A 390 -45.85 10.74 -1.45
CA PHE A 390 -46.32 9.42 -1.00
C PHE A 390 -45.99 9.19 0.48
N ASN A 391 -46.55 8.11 1.03
CA ASN A 391 -46.34 7.70 2.42
C ASN A 391 -46.03 6.19 2.52
N LEU A 392 -45.80 5.69 3.73
CA LEU A 392 -45.44 4.29 3.97
C LEU A 392 -46.47 3.26 3.48
N SER A 393 -47.73 3.64 3.28
CA SER A 393 -48.75 2.71 2.76
C SER A 393 -48.46 2.26 1.32
N GLN A 394 -47.57 2.95 0.62
CA GLN A 394 -47.14 2.57 -0.72
C GLN A 394 -46.05 1.48 -0.72
N LEU A 395 -45.40 1.20 0.41
CA LEU A 395 -44.32 0.22 0.51
C LEU A 395 -44.79 -1.09 1.14
N VAL A 396 -44.05 -2.17 0.90
CA VAL A 396 -44.22 -3.42 1.67
C VAL A 396 -44.02 -3.16 3.17
N PRO A 397 -44.81 -3.81 4.04
CA PRO A 397 -45.81 -4.84 3.75
C PRO A 397 -47.22 -4.32 3.42
N ALA A 398 -47.47 -3.01 3.49
CA ALA A 398 -48.81 -2.42 3.28
C ALA A 398 -49.25 -2.45 1.80
N SER A 399 -48.29 -2.41 0.88
CA SER A 399 -48.48 -2.59 -0.55
C SER A 399 -47.37 -3.51 -1.09
N ASN A 400 -47.14 -3.50 -2.40
CA ASN A 400 -46.24 -4.43 -3.08
C ASN A 400 -44.93 -3.78 -3.56
N PHE A 401 -44.68 -2.50 -3.26
CA PHE A 401 -43.43 -1.85 -3.67
C PHE A 401 -42.33 -2.06 -2.64
N THR A 402 -41.19 -2.58 -3.08
CA THR A 402 -39.94 -2.62 -2.30
C THR A 402 -39.07 -1.40 -2.57
N TYR A 403 -39.29 -0.69 -3.69
CA TYR A 403 -38.69 0.59 -4.01
C TYR A 403 -39.68 1.45 -4.80
N PHE A 404 -39.80 2.71 -4.43
CA PHE A 404 -40.62 3.70 -5.12
C PHE A 404 -39.95 5.07 -5.01
N ALA A 405 -39.73 5.74 -6.14
CA ALA A 405 -39.06 7.02 -6.18
C ALA A 405 -39.86 8.06 -6.96
N ASN A 406 -39.83 9.29 -6.49
CA ASN A 406 -40.27 10.47 -7.22
C ASN A 406 -39.14 11.50 -7.19
N THR A 407 -38.55 11.77 -8.35
CA THR A 407 -37.26 12.48 -8.46
C THR A 407 -37.32 13.70 -9.36
N ASP A 408 -38.46 14.02 -9.97
CA ASP A 408 -38.59 15.05 -11.01
C ASP A 408 -39.73 16.05 -10.74
N LEU A 409 -40.32 16.06 -9.54
CA LEU A 409 -41.29 17.09 -9.15
C LEU A 409 -40.64 18.47 -9.19
N GLY A 410 -41.18 19.36 -10.02
CA GLY A 410 -40.61 20.68 -10.22
C GLY A 410 -39.48 20.74 -11.25
N GLU A 411 -39.26 19.69 -12.04
CA GLU A 411 -38.18 19.63 -13.03
C GLU A 411 -38.34 20.71 -14.10
N TYR A 412 -37.21 21.22 -14.58
CA TYR A 412 -37.16 22.29 -15.57
C TYR A 412 -37.77 21.82 -16.90
N MET A 413 -38.77 22.54 -17.38
CA MET A 413 -39.52 22.12 -18.57
C MET A 413 -38.71 22.28 -19.85
N ARG A 414 -38.81 21.32 -20.77
CA ARG A 414 -38.14 21.36 -22.07
C ARG A 414 -39.05 20.82 -23.18
N PRO A 415 -39.30 21.57 -24.27
CA PRO A 415 -38.86 22.95 -24.52
C PRO A 415 -39.56 23.97 -23.60
N GLN A 416 -39.01 25.18 -23.51
CA GLN A 416 -39.56 26.26 -22.66
C GLN A 416 -40.66 27.10 -23.34
N MET A 417 -40.90 26.88 -24.64
CA MET A 417 -41.97 27.50 -25.43
C MET A 417 -42.51 26.46 -26.43
N ASP A 418 -43.75 26.65 -26.87
CA ASP A 418 -44.41 25.71 -27.78
C ASP A 418 -43.86 25.80 -29.22
N ASN A 419 -43.74 27.01 -29.80
CA ASN A 419 -43.20 27.16 -31.16
C ASN A 419 -41.69 27.45 -31.13
N VAL A 420 -40.92 26.37 -31.08
CA VAL A 420 -39.46 26.40 -31.13
C VAL A 420 -38.93 25.81 -32.43
N SER A 421 -37.78 26.32 -32.86
CA SER A 421 -36.95 25.69 -33.88
C SER A 421 -36.13 24.52 -33.28
N ILE A 422 -35.25 23.92 -34.10
CA ILE A 422 -34.46 22.76 -33.68
C ILE A 422 -33.67 23.07 -32.41
N GLY A 423 -33.73 22.15 -31.45
CA GLY A 423 -32.99 22.26 -30.19
C GLY A 423 -33.67 23.12 -29.13
N GLY A 424 -34.85 23.69 -29.41
CA GLY A 424 -35.62 24.45 -28.42
C GLY A 424 -35.37 25.96 -28.43
N ILE A 425 -34.77 26.49 -29.50
CA ILE A 425 -34.53 27.93 -29.75
C ILE A 425 -35.85 28.57 -30.21
N PRO A 426 -36.27 29.75 -29.70
CA PRO A 426 -37.53 30.37 -30.10
C PRO A 426 -37.59 30.59 -31.61
N SER A 427 -38.77 30.37 -32.22
CA SER A 427 -38.96 30.61 -33.64
C SER A 427 -39.00 32.10 -33.96
N GLU A 428 -38.67 32.49 -35.21
CA GLU A 428 -38.78 33.90 -35.67
C GLU A 428 -40.20 34.46 -35.56
N VAL A 429 -41.22 33.58 -35.50
CA VAL A 429 -42.64 33.95 -35.39
C VAL A 429 -42.98 34.45 -33.99
N ASP A 430 -42.38 33.86 -32.96
CA ASP A 430 -42.59 34.20 -31.54
C ASP A 430 -41.45 35.09 -31.02
N GLY A 431 -41.01 36.04 -31.85
CA GLY A 431 -39.96 37.01 -31.52
C GLY A 431 -40.31 37.90 -30.32
N PRO A 432 -39.38 38.79 -29.90
CA PRO A 432 -39.53 39.60 -28.70
C PRO A 432 -40.82 40.46 -28.69
N PRO A 433 -41.43 40.70 -27.51
CA PRO A 433 -40.87 40.43 -26.19
C PRO A 433 -41.07 38.98 -25.73
N PHE A 434 -40.01 38.38 -25.19
CA PHE A 434 -40.08 37.01 -24.68
C PHE A 434 -40.67 36.97 -23.25
N PRO A 435 -41.34 35.88 -22.87
CA PRO A 435 -41.84 35.69 -21.51
C PRO A 435 -40.79 35.98 -20.43
N LYS A 436 -41.20 36.68 -19.36
CA LYS A 436 -40.32 37.05 -18.23
C LYS A 436 -39.58 35.84 -17.66
N HIS A 437 -40.26 34.69 -17.59
CA HIS A 437 -39.73 33.46 -17.01
C HIS A 437 -39.14 32.49 -18.03
N LEU A 438 -38.95 32.90 -19.30
CA LEU A 438 -38.31 32.06 -20.30
C LEU A 438 -36.89 31.67 -19.84
N GLY A 439 -36.66 30.37 -19.69
CA GLY A 439 -35.37 29.83 -19.29
C GLY A 439 -35.03 29.99 -17.81
N VAL A 440 -35.99 30.41 -16.97
CA VAL A 440 -35.79 30.61 -15.54
C VAL A 440 -35.85 29.28 -14.79
N PHE A 441 -34.88 29.02 -13.91
CA PHE A 441 -35.03 27.93 -12.94
C PHE A 441 -35.94 28.38 -11.80
N ARG A 442 -37.16 27.82 -11.75
CA ARG A 442 -38.17 28.13 -10.72
C ARG A 442 -37.95 27.37 -9.42
N THR A 443 -37.47 26.13 -9.52
CA THR A 443 -37.15 25.28 -8.38
C THR A 443 -36.12 24.23 -8.79
N GLU A 444 -35.50 23.58 -7.81
CA GLU A 444 -34.65 22.41 -8.02
C GLU A 444 -35.37 21.19 -7.41
N PRO A 445 -35.60 20.09 -8.16
CA PRO A 445 -36.35 18.95 -7.63
C PRO A 445 -35.69 18.28 -6.43
N SER A 446 -36.49 18.09 -5.37
CA SER A 446 -36.14 17.23 -4.25
C SER A 446 -36.27 15.76 -4.65
N ILE A 447 -35.35 14.93 -4.16
CA ILE A 447 -35.41 13.47 -4.37
C ILE A 447 -36.25 12.86 -3.26
N TRP A 448 -37.34 12.17 -3.60
CA TRP A 448 -38.16 11.42 -2.66
C TRP A 448 -38.03 9.93 -2.94
N ILE A 449 -37.58 9.16 -1.96
CA ILE A 449 -37.41 7.71 -2.11
C ILE A 449 -38.03 7.00 -0.92
N GLY A 450 -38.90 6.05 -1.24
CA GLY A 450 -39.35 5.00 -0.33
C GLY A 450 -38.72 3.67 -0.72
N TYR A 451 -38.18 2.94 0.25
CA TYR A 451 -37.64 1.61 0.02
C TYR A 451 -37.86 0.69 1.22
N ALA A 452 -37.82 -0.61 0.97
CA ALA A 452 -37.88 -1.64 2.00
C ALA A 452 -36.47 -2.14 2.31
N ALA A 453 -36.00 -1.88 3.52
CA ALA A 453 -34.76 -2.43 4.04
C ALA A 453 -34.98 -3.87 4.50
N VAL A 454 -33.96 -4.71 4.31
CA VAL A 454 -33.93 -6.10 4.79
C VAL A 454 -32.67 -6.33 5.63
N ASP A 455 -32.76 -7.22 6.61
CA ASP A 455 -31.64 -7.50 7.52
C ASP A 455 -30.55 -8.35 6.85
N ASP A 456 -30.95 -9.34 6.03
CA ASP A 456 -30.04 -10.34 5.47
C ASP A 456 -30.33 -10.61 3.99
N HIS A 457 -29.61 -9.90 3.12
CA HIS A 457 -29.70 -10.03 1.66
C HIS A 457 -29.33 -11.42 1.10
N THR A 458 -28.80 -12.34 1.93
CA THR A 458 -28.44 -13.69 1.49
C THR A 458 -29.57 -14.70 1.62
N LYS A 459 -30.65 -14.33 2.30
CA LYS A 459 -31.84 -15.15 2.46
C LYS A 459 -32.88 -14.78 1.41
N ALA A 460 -33.74 -15.75 1.09
CA ALA A 460 -34.92 -15.50 0.28
C ALA A 460 -35.98 -14.82 1.17
N HIS A 461 -36.54 -13.71 0.69
CA HIS A 461 -37.58 -12.97 1.40
C HIS A 461 -38.96 -13.30 0.85
N ALA A 462 -40.00 -13.05 1.64
CA ALA A 462 -41.39 -13.26 1.23
C ALA A 462 -41.72 -12.45 -0.03
N MET A 463 -42.22 -13.13 -1.07
CA MET A 463 -42.58 -12.50 -2.35
C MET A 463 -44.07 -12.20 -2.53
N ASP A 464 -44.90 -12.64 -1.57
CA ASP A 464 -46.35 -12.46 -1.58
C ASP A 464 -46.88 -12.16 -0.17
N SER A 465 -47.99 -11.45 -0.09
CA SER A 465 -48.63 -11.08 1.19
C SER A 465 -49.07 -12.27 2.04
N GLU A 466 -49.31 -13.41 1.40
CA GLU A 466 -49.72 -14.66 2.04
C GLU A 466 -48.54 -15.51 2.53
N ALA A 467 -47.30 -15.14 2.17
CA ALA A 467 -46.11 -15.88 2.55
C ALA A 467 -45.68 -15.56 3.98
N ASP A 468 -45.23 -16.60 4.69
CA ASP A 468 -44.58 -16.44 5.99
C ASP A 468 -43.37 -15.51 5.85
N GLY A 469 -43.30 -14.47 6.68
CA GLY A 469 -42.23 -13.46 6.64
C GLY A 469 -42.64 -12.13 6.00
N TRP A 470 -43.76 -12.02 5.26
CA TRP A 470 -44.13 -10.77 4.56
C TRP A 470 -44.12 -9.51 5.44
N ASN A 471 -44.62 -9.63 6.67
CA ASN A 471 -44.72 -8.50 7.60
C ASN A 471 -43.43 -8.27 8.42
N ASP A 472 -42.50 -9.24 8.44
CA ASP A 472 -41.33 -9.25 9.31
C ASP A 472 -40.02 -9.05 8.51
N ASP A 473 -39.97 -9.49 7.26
CA ASP A 473 -38.78 -9.46 6.39
C ASP A 473 -38.40 -8.03 5.96
N TYR A 474 -39.38 -7.12 5.90
CA TYR A 474 -39.24 -5.80 5.30
C TYR A 474 -39.48 -4.67 6.29
N THR A 475 -38.54 -3.74 6.36
CA THR A 475 -38.67 -2.49 7.10
C THR A 475 -38.82 -1.32 6.12
N PRO A 476 -40.01 -0.71 5.96
CA PRO A 476 -40.20 0.39 5.04
C PRO A 476 -39.59 1.69 5.58
N ILE A 477 -38.81 2.37 4.74
CA ILE A 477 -38.10 3.61 5.06
C ILE A 477 -38.39 4.63 3.96
N ILE A 478 -38.63 5.89 4.34
CA ILE A 478 -38.77 7.01 3.42
C ILE A 478 -37.78 8.10 3.81
N PHE A 479 -37.03 8.59 2.83
CA PHE A 479 -36.17 9.76 2.99
C PHE A 479 -36.35 10.73 1.82
N ALA A 480 -36.02 11.99 2.06
CA ALA A 480 -35.99 13.02 1.04
C ALA A 480 -34.66 13.76 1.04
N CYS A 481 -34.21 14.21 -0.13
CA CYS A 481 -32.97 14.96 -0.30
C CYS A 481 -33.21 16.29 -1.02
N ASP A 482 -32.71 17.38 -0.44
CA ASP A 482 -32.61 18.67 -1.11
C ASP A 482 -31.20 18.89 -1.67
N HIS A 483 -31.10 19.73 -2.71
CA HIS A 483 -29.85 20.04 -3.38
C HIS A 483 -29.21 21.31 -2.80
N TRP A 484 -27.98 21.20 -2.31
CA TRP A 484 -27.25 22.24 -1.57
C TRP A 484 -25.91 22.58 -2.21
N GLU A 485 -25.46 23.80 -1.98
CA GLU A 485 -24.05 24.17 -2.14
C GLU A 485 -23.28 23.70 -0.89
N VAL A 486 -22.24 22.91 -1.11
CA VAL A 486 -21.47 22.23 -0.07
C VAL A 486 -19.99 22.56 -0.22
N ASN A 487 -19.36 22.91 0.88
CA ASN A 487 -17.91 23.02 0.97
C ASN A 487 -17.34 21.64 1.37
N TYR A 488 -16.62 21.02 0.44
CA TYR A 488 -16.06 19.68 0.58
C TYR A 488 -14.61 19.74 1.01
N THR A 489 -14.24 18.85 1.94
CA THR A 489 -12.84 18.50 2.21
C THR A 489 -12.58 17.05 1.83
N VAL A 490 -11.77 16.84 0.80
CA VAL A 490 -11.54 15.54 0.19
C VAL A 490 -10.08 15.16 0.29
N THR A 491 -9.81 13.99 0.86
CA THR A 491 -8.48 13.39 0.87
C THR A 491 -8.37 12.38 -0.27
N PHE A 492 -7.43 12.62 -1.18
CA PHE A 492 -7.08 11.71 -2.26
C PHE A 492 -5.89 10.86 -1.85
N ASN A 493 -5.97 9.57 -2.14
CA ASN A 493 -4.91 8.60 -1.96
C ASN A 493 -4.60 7.96 -3.31
N PHE A 494 -3.38 8.13 -3.77
CA PHE A 494 -2.87 7.57 -5.00
C PHE A 494 -1.97 6.40 -4.64
N THR A 495 -2.45 5.18 -4.89
CA THR A 495 -1.75 3.94 -4.53
C THR A 495 -1.68 3.02 -5.73
N SER A 496 -0.49 2.56 -6.09
CA SER A 496 -0.28 1.58 -7.16
C SER A 496 -0.95 1.95 -8.50
N GLY A 497 -0.98 3.24 -8.85
CA GLY A 497 -1.60 3.70 -10.09
C GLY A 497 -3.08 4.09 -9.99
N PHE A 498 -3.74 3.82 -8.86
CA PHE A 498 -5.16 4.11 -8.66
C PHE A 498 -5.39 5.27 -7.69
N GLN A 499 -6.31 6.15 -8.05
CA GLN A 499 -6.87 7.20 -7.21
C GLN A 499 -8.04 6.64 -6.41
N LYS A 500 -7.93 6.74 -5.09
CA LYS A 500 -9.05 6.60 -4.15
C LYS A 500 -9.29 7.94 -3.49
N TYR A 501 -10.51 8.19 -3.06
CA TYR A 501 -10.85 9.42 -2.36
C TYR A 501 -11.66 9.09 -1.11
N ASN A 502 -11.59 10.00 -0.14
CA ASN A 502 -12.44 9.97 1.04
C ASN A 502 -12.88 11.40 1.37
N ILE A 503 -14.18 11.62 1.50
CA ILE A 503 -14.74 12.92 1.89
C ILE A 503 -14.79 12.97 3.41
N THR A 504 -13.89 13.79 3.96
CA THR A 504 -13.69 13.94 5.41
C THR A 504 -14.68 14.91 6.04
N ASP A 505 -15.09 15.94 5.31
CA ASP A 505 -16.01 16.96 5.80
C ASP A 505 -16.96 17.46 4.71
N ARG A 506 -18.18 17.83 5.12
CA ARG A 506 -19.30 18.31 4.29
C ARG A 506 -19.99 19.48 4.99
N ASP A 507 -19.61 20.68 4.62
CA ASP A 507 -20.14 21.90 5.21
C ASP A 507 -21.22 22.49 4.28
N TYR A 508 -22.48 22.14 4.58
CA TYR A 508 -23.66 22.55 3.82
C TYR A 508 -23.97 24.03 4.04
N LYS A 509 -23.94 24.83 2.98
CA LYS A 509 -24.09 26.30 3.05
C LYS A 509 -25.51 26.78 2.84
N ARG A 510 -26.06 26.55 1.64
CA ARG A 510 -27.40 27.00 1.26
C ARG A 510 -27.99 26.07 0.20
N LYS A 511 -29.32 26.03 0.09
CA LYS A 511 -29.98 25.39 -1.04
C LYS A 511 -29.58 26.08 -2.35
N ILE A 512 -29.49 25.29 -3.41
CA ILE A 512 -29.10 25.79 -4.74
C ILE A 512 -30.17 26.75 -5.29
N ILE A 513 -31.44 26.36 -5.15
CA ILE A 513 -32.61 27.21 -5.34
C ILE A 513 -33.50 27.02 -4.11
N ASP A 514 -33.66 28.08 -3.32
CA ASP A 514 -34.40 28.03 -2.05
C ASP A 514 -35.88 28.33 -2.29
N THR A 515 -36.56 27.41 -2.96
CA THR A 515 -37.99 27.49 -3.25
C THR A 515 -38.67 26.19 -2.84
N THR A 516 -39.96 26.27 -2.58
CA THR A 516 -40.82 25.13 -2.31
C THR A 516 -41.77 24.95 -3.48
N TRP A 517 -41.69 23.81 -4.14
CA TRP A 517 -42.62 23.43 -5.21
C TRP A 517 -43.99 23.09 -4.61
N SER A 518 -45.05 23.61 -5.22
CA SER A 518 -46.42 23.35 -4.78
C SER A 518 -47.20 22.48 -5.76
N SER A 519 -47.09 22.75 -7.07
CA SER A 519 -47.92 22.11 -8.08
C SER A 519 -47.43 22.35 -9.51
N TRP A 520 -47.95 21.55 -10.45
CA TRP A 520 -47.82 21.75 -11.89
C TRP A 520 -49.16 22.21 -12.50
N THR A 521 -49.12 23.18 -13.43
CA THR A 521 -50.27 23.65 -14.20
C THR A 521 -50.02 23.54 -15.71
N ASN A 522 -50.93 22.91 -16.46
CA ASN A 522 -50.82 22.77 -17.92
C ASN A 522 -50.97 24.09 -18.69
N GLU A 523 -51.51 25.12 -18.05
CA GLU A 523 -51.69 26.46 -18.62
C GLU A 523 -50.80 27.43 -17.84
N SER A 524 -49.50 27.47 -18.18
CA SER A 524 -48.65 28.49 -17.58
C SER A 524 -49.22 29.88 -17.92
N THR A 525 -49.44 30.69 -16.89
CA THR A 525 -50.05 32.02 -17.05
C THR A 525 -49.04 33.08 -17.50
N ASP A 526 -47.76 32.72 -17.61
CA ASP A 526 -46.67 33.64 -17.92
C ASP A 526 -46.14 33.56 -19.36
N GLY A 527 -46.74 32.72 -20.21
CA GLY A 527 -46.38 32.55 -21.61
C GLY A 527 -45.23 31.57 -21.89
N THR A 528 -44.69 30.90 -20.86
CA THR A 528 -43.75 29.77 -21.03
C THR A 528 -44.48 28.43 -21.07
N ALA A 529 -43.83 27.38 -21.55
CA ALA A 529 -44.32 26.00 -21.42
C ALA A 529 -44.10 25.42 -20.01
N ASP A 530 -43.33 26.11 -19.16
CA ASP A 530 -43.02 25.67 -17.80
C ASP A 530 -44.19 25.97 -16.86
N GLY A 531 -44.91 24.92 -16.48
CA GLY A 531 -46.09 24.96 -15.61
C GLY A 531 -45.77 24.87 -14.12
N ASN A 532 -44.50 24.88 -13.71
CA ASN A 532 -44.14 24.70 -12.30
C ASN A 532 -44.49 25.93 -11.48
N VAL A 533 -45.20 25.73 -10.36
CA VAL A 533 -45.45 26.76 -9.35
C VAL A 533 -44.58 26.49 -8.14
N ALA A 534 -43.72 27.45 -7.80
CA ALA A 534 -42.83 27.36 -6.65
C ALA A 534 -42.67 28.73 -5.98
N GLU A 535 -42.61 28.76 -4.65
CA GLU A 535 -42.49 29.99 -3.87
C GLU A 535 -41.24 30.00 -2.98
N PRO A 536 -40.62 31.17 -2.73
CA PRO A 536 -41.00 32.49 -3.25
C PRO A 536 -40.31 32.80 -4.60
N GLU A 537 -41.04 33.45 -5.52
CA GLU A 537 -40.56 33.83 -6.87
C GLU A 537 -39.24 34.62 -6.87
N LYS A 538 -38.99 35.43 -5.83
CA LYS A 538 -37.74 36.20 -5.67
C LYS A 538 -36.47 35.34 -5.68
N ASN A 539 -36.59 34.04 -5.39
CA ASN A 539 -35.47 33.11 -5.34
C ASN A 539 -35.22 32.40 -6.67
N TYR A 540 -36.06 32.65 -7.69
CA TYR A 540 -35.87 32.14 -9.04
C TYR A 540 -34.53 32.61 -9.63
N VAL A 541 -33.94 31.76 -10.47
CA VAL A 541 -32.63 32.03 -11.09
C VAL A 541 -32.84 32.33 -12.57
N SER A 542 -32.68 33.61 -12.94
CA SER A 542 -32.94 34.10 -14.30
C SER A 542 -31.67 34.22 -15.15
N PRO A 543 -31.75 33.94 -16.47
CA PRO A 543 -30.64 34.08 -17.39
C PRO A 543 -30.32 35.54 -17.79
N ARG A 544 -31.20 36.52 -17.52
CA ARG A 544 -31.16 37.86 -18.15
C ARG A 544 -30.23 38.90 -17.50
N ASN A 545 -29.77 38.68 -16.27
CA ASN A 545 -29.02 39.71 -15.50
C ASN A 545 -27.82 39.20 -14.70
N ASP A 546 -27.82 37.93 -14.29
CA ASP A 546 -26.75 37.32 -13.50
C ASP A 546 -26.29 36.02 -14.16
N TYR A 547 -25.59 36.17 -15.29
CA TYR A 547 -25.07 35.04 -16.06
C TYR A 547 -24.14 34.17 -15.20
N ALA A 548 -23.33 34.77 -14.33
CA ALA A 548 -22.38 34.05 -13.50
C ALA A 548 -23.07 33.07 -12.55
N ARG A 549 -24.12 33.53 -11.86
CA ARG A 549 -24.94 32.66 -11.00
C ARG A 549 -25.73 31.67 -11.85
N TYR A 550 -26.39 32.12 -12.91
CA TYR A 550 -27.23 31.26 -13.75
C TYR A 550 -26.45 30.07 -14.31
N ARG A 551 -25.24 30.27 -14.86
CA ARG A 551 -24.40 29.19 -15.41
C ARG A 551 -23.96 28.20 -14.35
N ARG A 552 -23.57 28.69 -13.16
CA ARG A 552 -23.18 27.82 -12.05
C ARG A 552 -24.35 26.95 -11.59
N ILE A 553 -25.55 27.54 -11.47
CA ILE A 553 -26.77 26.81 -11.12
C ILE A 553 -27.14 25.81 -12.21
N ALA A 554 -27.01 26.16 -13.50
CA ALA A 554 -27.22 25.23 -14.60
C ALA A 554 -26.28 24.02 -14.54
N ALA A 555 -25.00 24.23 -14.18
CA ALA A 555 -24.04 23.15 -13.99
C ALA A 555 -24.40 22.24 -12.82
N TYR A 556 -24.85 22.82 -11.70
CA TYR A 556 -25.35 22.06 -10.55
C TYR A 556 -26.60 21.25 -10.92
N HIS A 557 -27.58 21.90 -11.55
CA HIS A 557 -28.79 21.28 -12.04
C HIS A 557 -28.48 20.12 -13.02
N SER A 558 -27.52 20.29 -13.93
CA SER A 558 -27.11 19.23 -14.87
C SER A 558 -26.58 17.99 -14.16
N LEU A 559 -25.77 18.18 -13.10
CA LEU A 559 -25.29 17.07 -12.27
C LEU A 559 -26.44 16.40 -11.51
N GLY A 560 -27.33 17.21 -10.90
CA GLY A 560 -28.50 16.73 -10.19
C GLY A 560 -29.44 15.93 -11.08
N LEU A 561 -29.74 16.44 -12.28
CA LEU A 561 -30.61 15.80 -13.26
C LEU A 561 -30.09 14.41 -13.64
N ARG A 562 -28.79 14.25 -13.89
CA ARG A 562 -28.20 12.94 -14.21
C ARG A 562 -28.34 11.92 -13.08
N LEU A 563 -28.28 12.36 -11.82
CA LEU A 563 -28.59 11.49 -10.68
C LEU A 563 -30.09 11.16 -10.63
N ARG A 564 -30.96 12.18 -10.72
CA ARG A 564 -32.42 12.03 -10.59
C ARG A 564 -33.01 11.12 -11.67
N GLU A 565 -32.53 11.24 -12.91
CA GLU A 565 -32.87 10.34 -14.02
C GLU A 565 -32.48 8.89 -13.72
N LYS A 566 -31.36 8.65 -13.03
CA LYS A 566 -30.92 7.30 -12.65
C LYS A 566 -31.62 6.73 -11.43
N LEU A 567 -32.10 7.58 -10.51
CA LEU A 567 -32.87 7.13 -9.36
C LEU A 567 -34.35 6.88 -9.71
N PHE A 568 -34.83 7.43 -10.82
CA PHE A 568 -36.19 7.22 -11.28
C PHE A 568 -36.48 5.74 -11.55
N GLY A 569 -37.60 5.26 -11.01
CA GLY A 569 -38.06 3.89 -11.16
C GLY A 569 -38.85 3.38 -9.97
N ASN A 570 -39.29 2.13 -10.07
CA ASN A 570 -39.96 1.42 -8.99
C ASN A 570 -39.65 -0.08 -9.06
N VAL A 571 -39.68 -0.75 -7.91
CA VAL A 571 -39.52 -2.20 -7.79
C VAL A 571 -40.71 -2.74 -7.02
N LYS A 572 -41.36 -3.76 -7.60
CA LYS A 572 -42.53 -4.45 -7.04
C LYS A 572 -42.21 -5.90 -6.78
N VAL A 573 -42.81 -6.45 -5.73
CA VAL A 573 -42.75 -7.87 -5.41
C VAL A 573 -44.19 -8.42 -5.30
N GLN A 574 -44.50 -9.38 -6.18
CA GLN A 574 -45.79 -10.09 -6.22
C GLN A 574 -45.61 -11.44 -6.93
N GLY A 575 -45.21 -12.47 -6.18
CA GLY A 575 -44.81 -13.80 -6.67
C GLY A 575 -43.53 -13.82 -7.50
N SER A 576 -43.10 -12.66 -8.00
CA SER A 576 -41.84 -12.39 -8.67
C SER A 576 -41.48 -10.92 -8.46
N VAL A 577 -40.21 -10.58 -8.69
CA VAL A 577 -39.73 -9.20 -8.64
C VAL A 577 -39.82 -8.57 -10.02
N VAL A 578 -40.50 -7.42 -10.11
CA VAL A 578 -40.60 -6.60 -11.32
C VAL A 578 -39.97 -5.25 -11.02
N ALA A 579 -38.83 -4.98 -11.66
CA ALA A 579 -38.11 -3.71 -11.54
C ALA A 579 -38.24 -2.90 -12.84
N ASP A 580 -38.57 -1.62 -12.70
CA ASP A 580 -38.74 -0.68 -13.80
C ASP A 580 -37.97 0.63 -13.55
N GLY A 581 -37.62 1.31 -14.65
CA GLY A 581 -36.88 2.57 -14.62
C GLY A 581 -35.35 2.39 -14.60
N ALA A 582 -34.66 3.53 -14.59
CA ALA A 582 -33.21 3.58 -14.77
C ALA A 582 -32.41 3.14 -13.53
N ILE A 583 -33.06 3.03 -12.36
CA ILE A 583 -32.45 2.53 -11.13
C ILE A 583 -31.85 1.12 -11.30
N THR A 584 -32.46 0.31 -12.17
CA THR A 584 -31.99 -1.04 -12.55
C THR A 584 -30.63 -1.05 -13.25
N THR A 585 -30.20 0.10 -13.78
CA THR A 585 -28.89 0.26 -14.43
C THR A 585 -27.77 0.66 -13.48
N THR A 586 -28.08 0.78 -12.19
CA THR A 586 -27.15 1.19 -11.13
C THR A 586 -26.79 0.03 -10.20
N ASN A 587 -25.75 0.21 -9.38
CA ASN A 587 -25.39 -0.74 -8.33
C ASN A 587 -26.07 -0.44 -6.97
N LEU A 588 -27.19 0.31 -6.98
CA LEU A 588 -27.96 0.64 -5.78
C LEU A 588 -29.01 -0.44 -5.42
N LEU A 589 -29.26 -1.38 -6.33
CA LEU A 589 -30.10 -2.54 -6.09
C LEU A 589 -29.23 -3.81 -6.08
N ASP A 590 -29.52 -4.73 -5.15
CA ASP A 590 -28.88 -6.04 -5.09
C ASP A 590 -29.26 -6.89 -6.31
N ARG A 591 -28.33 -7.71 -6.79
CA ARG A 591 -28.52 -8.47 -8.04
C ARG A 591 -29.42 -9.69 -7.91
N HIS A 592 -29.67 -10.19 -6.70
CA HIS A 592 -30.45 -11.42 -6.49
C HIS A 592 -31.95 -11.12 -6.50
N GLU A 593 -32.40 -10.18 -5.67
CA GLU A 593 -33.82 -9.85 -5.51
C GLU A 593 -34.17 -8.40 -5.89
N SER A 594 -33.24 -7.64 -6.47
CA SER A 594 -33.44 -6.22 -6.82
C SER A 594 -33.87 -5.34 -5.65
N LEU A 595 -33.49 -5.71 -4.42
CA LEU A 595 -33.74 -4.96 -3.20
C LEU A 595 -32.70 -3.84 -3.04
N ALA A 596 -33.08 -2.76 -2.37
CA ALA A 596 -32.17 -1.65 -2.05
C ALA A 596 -30.98 -2.14 -1.22
N VAL A 597 -29.74 -1.79 -1.60
CA VAL A 597 -28.53 -2.18 -0.87
C VAL A 597 -28.50 -1.64 0.57
N HIS A 598 -27.67 -2.26 1.42
CA HIS A 598 -27.40 -1.75 2.77
C HIS A 598 -27.00 -0.27 2.79
N ASP A 599 -27.46 0.45 3.81
CA ASP A 599 -27.26 1.90 3.98
C ASP A 599 -27.67 2.71 2.73
N PHE A 600 -28.78 2.32 2.08
CA PHE A 600 -29.22 2.85 0.79
C PHE A 600 -29.17 4.38 0.69
N GLN A 601 -29.68 5.12 1.69
CA GLN A 601 -29.63 6.58 1.72
C GLN A 601 -28.19 7.12 1.64
N GLN A 602 -27.25 6.49 2.32
CA GLN A 602 -25.83 6.86 2.24
C GLN A 602 -25.23 6.49 0.88
N GLN A 603 -25.60 5.36 0.28
CA GLN A 603 -25.13 4.96 -1.04
C GLN A 603 -25.62 5.91 -2.14
N VAL A 604 -26.87 6.38 -2.06
CA VAL A 604 -27.40 7.42 -2.99
C VAL A 604 -26.55 8.69 -2.92
N ARG A 605 -26.25 9.17 -1.71
CA ARG A 605 -25.34 10.33 -1.54
C ARG A 605 -23.95 10.04 -2.09
N ARG A 606 -23.39 8.85 -1.81
CA ARG A 606 -22.05 8.45 -2.24
C ARG A 606 -21.93 8.38 -3.76
N VAL A 607 -22.95 7.84 -4.44
CA VAL A 607 -22.97 7.77 -5.91
C VAL A 607 -22.97 9.16 -6.55
N TYR A 608 -23.63 10.14 -5.92
CA TYR A 608 -23.53 11.53 -6.37
C TYR A 608 -22.14 12.13 -6.16
N GLU A 609 -21.51 11.83 -5.03
CA GLU A 609 -20.13 12.22 -4.73
C GLU A 609 -19.14 11.56 -5.70
N ASP A 610 -19.36 10.29 -6.06
CA ASP A 610 -18.58 9.60 -7.08
C ASP A 610 -18.69 10.32 -8.44
N LEU A 611 -19.87 10.80 -8.81
CA LEU A 611 -20.08 11.58 -10.03
C LEU A 611 -19.27 12.90 -10.00
N ILE A 612 -19.34 13.65 -8.90
CA ILE A 612 -18.62 14.92 -8.73
C ILE A 612 -17.11 14.70 -8.82
N ILE A 613 -16.57 13.73 -8.08
CA ILE A 613 -15.14 13.44 -8.08
C ILE A 613 -14.67 12.95 -9.46
N SER A 614 -15.52 12.22 -10.17
CA SER A 614 -15.21 11.72 -11.52
C SER A 614 -15.10 12.82 -12.57
N LEU A 615 -15.53 14.06 -12.28
CA LEU A 615 -15.27 15.21 -13.16
C LEU A 615 -13.77 15.47 -13.34
N LEU A 616 -12.95 15.14 -12.32
CA LEU A 616 -11.49 15.25 -12.40
C LEU A 616 -10.86 14.32 -13.46
N SER A 617 -11.61 13.33 -13.95
CA SER A 617 -11.14 12.43 -15.01
C SER A 617 -11.04 13.10 -16.39
N ASP A 618 -11.75 14.21 -16.62
CA ASP A 618 -11.67 14.99 -17.86
C ASP A 618 -11.18 16.42 -17.57
N PRO A 619 -9.86 16.66 -17.64
CA PRO A 619 -9.28 17.97 -17.36
C PRO A 619 -9.65 19.09 -18.35
N GLN A 620 -10.39 18.79 -19.42
CA GLN A 620 -10.93 19.81 -20.33
C GLN A 620 -12.22 20.45 -19.82
N LEU A 621 -12.85 19.88 -18.80
CA LEU A 621 -14.03 20.48 -18.20
C LEU A 621 -13.69 21.83 -17.56
N LEU A 622 -14.55 22.83 -17.76
CA LEU A 622 -14.35 24.17 -17.19
C LEU A 622 -14.27 24.13 -15.67
N VAL A 623 -15.01 23.21 -15.04
CA VAL A 623 -15.01 23.04 -13.59
C VAL A 623 -13.69 22.49 -13.04
N VAL A 624 -12.77 21.98 -13.87
CA VAL A 624 -11.50 21.40 -13.40
C VAL A 624 -10.39 22.47 -13.44
N ALA A 625 -9.78 22.69 -12.27
CA ALA A 625 -8.77 23.72 -12.04
C ALA A 625 -7.54 23.14 -11.34
N TRP A 626 -6.45 23.91 -11.29
CA TRP A 626 -5.29 23.54 -10.47
C TRP A 626 -5.59 23.73 -8.99
N ALA A 627 -5.18 22.79 -8.14
CA ALA A 627 -5.37 22.93 -6.69
C ALA A 627 -4.52 24.07 -6.09
N ALA A 628 -3.34 24.32 -6.67
CA ALA A 628 -2.47 25.44 -6.28
C ALA A 628 -3.08 26.82 -6.57
N ASP A 629 -3.86 26.94 -7.65
CA ASP A 629 -4.59 28.15 -8.02
C ASP A 629 -5.93 27.78 -8.69
N PRO A 630 -7.02 27.68 -7.90
CA PRO A 630 -8.33 27.27 -8.43
C PRO A 630 -8.92 28.25 -9.45
N SER A 631 -8.37 29.46 -9.62
CA SER A 631 -8.82 30.41 -10.65
C SER A 631 -8.34 30.04 -12.06
N LYS A 632 -7.31 29.19 -12.16
CA LYS A 632 -6.73 28.74 -13.42
C LYS A 632 -7.24 27.36 -13.81
N LEU A 633 -7.72 27.24 -15.06
CA LEU A 633 -8.09 25.97 -15.65
C LEU A 633 -6.87 25.05 -15.76
N SER A 634 -7.06 23.75 -15.49
CA SER A 634 -5.93 22.83 -15.57
C SER A 634 -5.56 22.45 -17.01
N GLY A 635 -6.57 22.21 -17.86
CA GLY A 635 -6.35 21.62 -19.18
C GLY A 635 -5.80 20.18 -19.11
N THR A 636 -5.55 19.60 -20.28
CA THR A 636 -5.03 18.24 -20.47
C THR A 636 -3.53 18.11 -20.21
N GLY A 637 -2.82 19.24 -20.19
CA GLY A 637 -1.39 19.31 -19.90
C GLY A 637 -1.02 18.75 -18.52
N ILE A 638 0.26 18.36 -18.39
CA ILE A 638 0.87 17.95 -17.12
C ILE A 638 1.31 19.22 -16.38
N GLY A 639 1.07 19.26 -15.07
CA GLY A 639 1.43 20.38 -14.21
C GLY A 639 2.95 20.54 -14.04
N GLY A 640 3.38 21.81 -13.91
CA GLY A 640 4.77 22.20 -13.68
C GLY A 640 5.01 22.72 -12.26
N GLU A 641 6.08 23.52 -12.10
CA GLU A 641 6.49 24.14 -10.84
C GLU A 641 5.41 25.02 -10.20
N ASP A 642 4.62 25.71 -11.01
CA ASP A 642 3.54 26.62 -10.60
C ASP A 642 2.27 25.90 -10.12
N THR A 643 2.18 24.59 -10.39
CA THR A 643 1.04 23.73 -10.01
C THR A 643 1.31 22.87 -8.77
N LYS A 644 2.48 23.07 -8.15
CA LYS A 644 2.91 22.35 -6.96
C LYS A 644 1.96 22.60 -5.80
N TYR A 645 1.44 21.52 -5.23
CA TYR A 645 0.50 21.55 -4.13
C TYR A 645 0.90 20.56 -3.04
N GLN A 646 0.51 20.84 -1.79
CA GLN A 646 0.90 20.04 -0.63
C GLN A 646 0.47 18.57 -0.79
N CYS A 647 1.44 17.66 -0.64
CA CYS A 647 1.20 16.23 -0.68
C CYS A 647 2.16 15.51 0.27
N GLU A 648 1.72 14.36 0.76
CA GLU A 648 2.56 13.44 1.51
C GLU A 648 2.86 12.24 0.61
N ARG A 649 4.14 12.04 0.27
CA ARG A 649 4.59 10.90 -0.55
C ARG A 649 5.04 9.78 0.35
N ARG A 650 4.65 8.55 -0.01
CA ARG A 650 5.01 7.33 0.70
C ARG A 650 5.63 6.35 -0.27
N ARG A 651 6.71 5.70 0.13
CA ARG A 651 7.21 4.51 -0.57
C ARG A 651 7.55 3.41 0.41
N LYS A 652 7.26 2.18 0.00
CA LYS A 652 7.73 0.99 0.73
C LYS A 652 9.21 0.82 0.48
N ALA A 653 9.98 0.76 1.55
CA ALA A 653 11.41 0.52 1.49
C ALA A 653 11.82 -0.39 2.65
N ASN A 654 12.95 -1.06 2.50
CA ASN A 654 13.54 -1.84 3.57
C ASN A 654 14.44 -0.93 4.41
N PHE A 655 14.41 -1.09 5.73
CA PHE A 655 15.23 -0.34 6.67
C PHE A 655 16.07 -1.29 7.51
N PHE A 656 17.25 -0.83 7.91
CA PHE A 656 18.06 -1.55 8.88
C PHE A 656 17.51 -1.33 10.30
N ASP A 657 17.42 -2.41 11.07
CA ASP A 657 17.01 -2.40 12.48
C ASP A 657 18.11 -3.07 13.32
N TYR A 658 18.67 -2.33 14.27
CA TYR A 658 19.82 -2.76 15.04
C TYR A 658 19.42 -3.38 16.40
N GLY A 659 19.57 -4.71 16.49
CA GLY A 659 19.43 -5.50 17.71
C GLY A 659 20.59 -5.34 18.69
N TRP A 660 20.86 -4.10 19.13
CA TRP A 660 21.99 -3.76 19.98
C TRP A 660 22.16 -4.59 21.26
N PRO A 661 21.09 -5.05 21.97
CA PRO A 661 21.27 -5.80 23.21
C PRO A 661 22.01 -7.12 22.99
N VAL A 662 21.74 -7.80 21.87
CA VAL A 662 22.37 -9.09 21.54
C VAL A 662 23.85 -8.90 21.24
N LEU A 663 24.18 -7.90 20.41
CA LEU A 663 25.57 -7.64 20.03
C LEU A 663 26.43 -7.27 21.26
N VAL A 664 25.92 -6.36 22.09
CA VAL A 664 26.63 -5.91 23.29
C VAL A 664 26.79 -7.04 24.29
N ALA A 665 25.77 -7.87 24.51
CA ALA A 665 25.86 -9.01 25.42
C ALA A 665 26.94 -10.01 24.97
N VAL A 666 26.95 -10.40 23.70
CA VAL A 666 27.90 -11.37 23.14
C VAL A 666 29.35 -10.88 23.22
N TYR A 667 29.59 -9.61 22.88
CA TYR A 667 30.93 -9.03 23.01
C TYR A 667 31.35 -8.80 24.45
N SER A 668 30.43 -8.42 25.34
CA SER A 668 30.74 -8.23 26.76
C SER A 668 31.18 -9.55 27.41
N VAL A 669 30.48 -10.65 27.13
CA VAL A 669 30.88 -11.99 27.61
C VAL A 669 32.26 -12.36 27.08
N SER A 670 32.50 -12.20 25.78
CA SER A 670 33.80 -12.51 25.16
C SER A 670 34.93 -11.66 25.73
N PHE A 671 34.69 -10.36 25.93
CA PHE A 671 35.64 -9.42 26.52
C PHE A 671 35.99 -9.81 27.96
N VAL A 672 35.01 -10.16 28.78
CA VAL A 672 35.24 -10.58 30.18
C VAL A 672 36.08 -11.87 30.22
N VAL A 673 35.69 -12.89 29.45
CA VAL A 673 36.42 -14.17 29.41
C VAL A 673 37.86 -13.96 28.91
N ALA A 674 38.04 -13.23 27.82
CA ALA A 674 39.37 -12.95 27.26
C ALA A 674 40.21 -12.09 28.20
N SER A 675 39.64 -11.07 28.86
CA SER A 675 40.38 -10.20 29.79
C SER A 675 40.85 -10.96 31.03
N ILE A 676 39.99 -11.79 31.61
CA ILE A 676 40.36 -12.65 32.74
C ILE A 676 41.45 -13.65 32.30
N GLY A 677 41.30 -14.26 31.11
CA GLY A 677 42.32 -15.12 30.49
C GLY A 677 43.66 -14.41 30.38
N VAL A 678 43.67 -13.23 29.76
CA VAL A 678 44.88 -12.43 29.56
C VAL A 678 45.52 -12.03 30.88
N TYR A 679 44.74 -11.63 31.88
CA TYR A 679 45.24 -11.30 33.22
C TYR A 679 45.99 -12.49 33.85
N TYR A 680 45.37 -13.67 33.93
CA TYR A 680 46.01 -14.86 34.52
C TYR A 680 47.16 -15.40 33.67
N GLY A 681 47.10 -15.27 32.34
CA GLY A 681 48.21 -15.65 31.48
C GLY A 681 49.42 -14.74 31.65
N ILE A 682 49.22 -13.42 31.80
CA ILE A 682 50.30 -12.47 32.13
C ILE A 682 50.84 -12.74 33.53
N ASP A 683 49.96 -12.95 34.52
CA ASP A 683 50.36 -13.29 35.88
C ASP A 683 51.25 -14.54 35.89
N ALA A 684 50.83 -15.59 35.17
CA ALA A 684 51.62 -16.82 34.99
C ALA A 684 52.99 -16.59 34.32
N MET A 685 53.08 -15.71 33.33
CA MET A 685 54.36 -15.36 32.73
C MET A 685 55.25 -14.57 33.69
N SER A 686 54.66 -13.65 34.46
CA SER A 686 55.38 -12.76 35.37
C SER A 686 55.90 -13.47 36.62
N SER A 687 55.09 -14.36 37.21
CA SER A 687 55.47 -15.16 38.39
C SER A 687 56.61 -16.13 38.08
N ASP A 688 56.63 -16.64 36.85
CA ASP A 688 57.59 -17.66 36.44
C ASP A 688 58.88 -17.03 35.85
N GLY A 689 58.93 -15.70 35.73
CA GLY A 689 60.08 -14.93 35.25
C GLY A 689 60.33 -15.02 33.75
N ASN A 690 59.34 -15.45 32.96
CA ASN A 690 59.50 -15.70 31.53
C ASN A 690 58.96 -14.53 30.69
N ASN A 691 59.81 -13.94 29.85
CA ASN A 691 59.41 -12.88 28.91
C ASN A 691 58.93 -13.39 27.55
N ALA A 692 59.05 -14.70 27.30
CA ALA A 692 58.60 -15.36 26.08
C ALA A 692 57.46 -16.36 26.38
N GLN A 693 56.44 -16.38 25.52
CA GLN A 693 55.32 -17.31 25.62
C GLN A 693 55.81 -18.76 25.50
N ARG A 694 55.31 -19.64 26.39
CA ARG A 694 55.53 -21.10 26.30
C ARG A 694 54.75 -21.67 25.13
N VAL A 695 55.46 -22.27 24.17
CA VAL A 695 54.87 -22.89 22.97
C VAL A 695 54.71 -24.39 23.18
N MET A 696 53.61 -24.95 22.70
CA MET A 696 53.34 -26.38 22.66
C MET A 696 54.14 -27.06 21.51
N THR A 697 55.47 -27.19 21.64
CA THR A 697 56.27 -27.98 20.68
C THR A 697 56.65 -29.34 21.28
N PHE A 698 56.74 -30.37 20.44
CA PHE A 698 57.22 -31.70 20.83
C PHE A 698 58.60 -31.62 21.51
N SER A 699 59.46 -30.69 21.08
CA SER A 699 60.77 -30.41 21.69
C SER A 699 60.68 -29.83 23.12
N ALA A 700 59.66 -29.03 23.43
CA ALA A 700 59.44 -28.50 24.78
C ALA A 700 58.92 -29.60 25.73
N ILE A 701 58.06 -30.49 25.21
CA ILE A 701 57.55 -31.66 25.94
C ILE A 701 58.67 -32.69 26.15
N ALA A 702 59.44 -33.02 25.10
CA ALA A 702 60.57 -33.95 25.14
C ALA A 702 61.77 -33.44 25.94
N GLY A 703 62.02 -32.12 25.92
CA GLY A 703 63.00 -31.46 26.78
C GLY A 703 62.63 -31.56 28.25
N ALA A 704 61.33 -31.64 28.55
CA ALA A 704 60.82 -31.77 29.90
C ALA A 704 60.68 -33.23 30.40
N THR A 705 60.59 -34.23 29.53
CA THR A 705 60.42 -35.64 29.93
C THR A 705 61.72 -36.45 30.03
N LYS A 706 62.91 -35.82 29.92
CA LYS A 706 64.20 -36.48 29.67
C LYS A 706 64.66 -37.54 30.69
N LYS A 707 63.92 -37.86 31.76
CA LYS A 707 64.25 -38.89 32.77
C LYS A 707 63.07 -39.71 33.34
N VAL A 708 61.91 -39.80 32.68
CA VAL A 708 60.81 -40.67 33.17
C VAL A 708 60.71 -41.93 32.29
N PRO A 709 61.12 -43.12 32.76
CA PRO A 709 60.94 -44.37 32.02
C PRO A 709 59.45 -44.76 32.01
N VAL A 710 58.90 -45.00 30.82
CA VAL A 710 57.46 -45.25 30.59
C VAL A 710 57.05 -46.70 30.84
N ASP A 711 57.98 -47.65 30.75
CA ASP A 711 57.65 -49.08 30.64
C ASP A 711 57.50 -49.87 31.96
N GLU A 712 57.68 -49.25 33.14
CA GLU A 712 57.70 -50.01 34.41
C GLU A 712 56.74 -49.52 35.51
N VAL A 713 55.77 -48.65 35.19
CA VAL A 713 54.96 -47.96 36.22
C VAL A 713 53.45 -48.02 36.00
N GLU A 714 52.96 -49.00 35.25
CA GLU A 714 51.53 -49.15 34.92
C GLU A 714 50.63 -49.59 36.11
N LYS A 715 51.17 -49.73 37.33
CA LYS A 715 50.43 -50.25 38.51
C LYS A 715 50.34 -49.32 39.73
N ARG A 716 50.75 -48.04 39.64
CA ARG A 716 50.52 -47.05 40.71
C ARG A 716 50.12 -45.71 40.12
N ASP A 717 49.19 -45.02 40.79
CA ASP A 717 48.73 -43.66 40.44
C ASP A 717 49.90 -42.68 40.45
N THR A 718 50.57 -42.54 39.31
CA THR A 718 51.71 -41.66 39.15
C THR A 718 51.23 -40.25 38.84
N LYS A 719 51.58 -39.32 39.73
CA LYS A 719 51.30 -37.89 39.52
C LYS A 719 52.53 -37.25 38.89
N ILE A 720 52.35 -36.61 37.74
CA ILE A 720 53.39 -35.85 37.06
C ILE A 720 53.37 -34.42 37.56
N ARG A 721 54.54 -33.91 37.97
CA ARG A 721 54.77 -32.51 38.32
C ARG A 721 56.00 -31.97 37.60
N CYS A 722 55.93 -30.72 37.15
CA CYS A 722 57.00 -30.07 36.39
C CYS A 722 57.89 -29.21 37.30
N PHE A 723 59.20 -29.47 37.31
CA PHE A 723 60.21 -28.75 38.10
C PHE A 723 61.11 -27.89 37.17
N PRO A 724 61.52 -26.68 37.58
CA PRO A 724 62.56 -25.94 36.87
C PRO A 724 63.94 -26.55 37.17
N THR A 725 64.74 -26.85 36.13
CA THR A 725 66.16 -27.22 36.31
C THR A 725 67.06 -25.99 36.20
N ASP A 726 67.92 -25.78 37.20
CA ASP A 726 68.91 -24.69 37.22
C ASP A 726 70.20 -25.11 36.51
N GLU A 727 70.37 -24.84 35.21
CA GLU A 727 71.69 -24.60 34.61
C GLU A 727 71.65 -23.59 33.42
N ARG A 728 72.41 -22.49 33.60
CA ARG A 728 72.85 -21.41 32.66
C ARG A 728 71.81 -20.39 32.11
N PRO A 729 72.24 -19.12 31.90
CA PRO A 729 71.32 -18.02 31.61
C PRO A 729 70.96 -17.98 30.13
N GLY A 730 69.69 -18.28 29.81
CA GLY A 730 69.12 -18.06 28.47
C GLY A 730 67.99 -19.01 28.11
N GLU A 731 67.94 -20.21 28.68
CA GLU A 731 66.94 -21.22 28.35
C GLU A 731 66.71 -22.13 29.57
N ARG A 732 65.60 -21.94 30.30
CA ARG A 732 65.22 -22.85 31.40
C ARG A 732 64.54 -24.08 30.82
N THR A 733 65.24 -25.21 30.80
CA THR A 733 64.62 -26.52 30.63
C THR A 733 63.86 -26.90 31.91
N TYR A 734 62.71 -27.54 31.74
CA TYR A 734 61.93 -28.09 32.84
C TYR A 734 62.19 -29.59 32.94
N GLU A 735 61.89 -30.23 34.08
CA GLU A 735 61.94 -31.68 34.24
C GLU A 735 60.60 -32.13 34.85
N PHE A 736 59.88 -33.01 34.15
CA PHE A 736 58.72 -33.71 34.68
C PHE A 736 59.22 -34.85 35.56
N ARG A 737 58.81 -34.87 36.83
CA ARG A 737 59.10 -35.97 37.76
C ARG A 737 57.79 -36.62 38.16
N ALA A 738 57.77 -37.96 38.17
CA ALA A 738 56.68 -38.72 38.77
C ALA A 738 56.82 -38.68 40.30
N GLU A 739 55.82 -38.16 41.00
CA GLU A 739 55.65 -38.38 42.45
C GLU A 739 55.02 -39.76 42.63
N LEU A 740 55.76 -40.68 43.27
CA LEU A 740 55.20 -41.93 43.78
C LEU A 740 54.53 -41.61 45.13
N GLU A 741 53.23 -41.87 45.25
CA GLU A 741 52.55 -41.84 46.55
C GLU A 741 53.21 -42.88 47.48
N GLY A 742 53.67 -42.41 48.64
CA GLY A 742 54.00 -43.24 49.78
C GLY A 742 52.79 -43.44 50.66
#